data_AF-A0A258GVD5-F1
#
_entry.id   AF-A0A258GVD5-F1
#
_cell.length_a   1.000
_cell.length_b   1.000
_cell.length_c   1.000
_cell.angle_alpha   90.00
_cell.angle_beta   90.00
_cell.angle_gamma   90.00
#
_symmetry.space_group_name_H-M   'P 1'
#
loop_
_entity.id
_entity.type
_entity.pdbx_description
1 polymer ?
#
loop_
_entity_poly.entity_id
_entity_poly.type
_entity_poly.pdbx_seq_one_letter_code
_entity_poly.pdbx_strand_id
1 'polypeptide(L)'
;MKRLHKIGLFALGVAGAASILALTATAAPESVKIAGTRVDNFMLPDQTGMGYELFYYRNAPAVVIVSATLGDDTSAKAIAALAALKTAYEAKGVVFVALNSSLDDSRDAIIAASGKLAGVPMLDDGLQLVGRSLGVTKTGEAFIVDPKTWRVAYHGPVTESFAEKPVAGASLKAALDAMLAGKAPPVTEAPVKGKAIAFPDRAKAVDWTKISYAKDVAPILEAKCVVCHTEGGMGPFPMNNYQTVKTMAPMIREALRTKRMPPFHSDAHWGNWSNDMLLTNDQIMTVVNWVEAGAPRGDGGDPLAEKKYVPPEWPLGQPDVIVEIPAFDVPESGYIDYQERSVDSKLTEGKWLKATAWAGSSPAVHHALAGWIPDVRADGKGFSWNTSLGGYGPGGEANLTPADTGIFIPAGGSYAYQMHYTSNGKRITDKTKVGYYFYDKAPTHMLRQTSITDFSLEIPAGAARHHETAYVIFPGDAEIFGTQPHCHSRCYSTKLTIKYPDGREEVLLNQPRYDFGWQREYHFEPMLQVPKGSMMIAEYVFDNSTSNPANPDPTHNVTFGEQTSEEMLFTFMRFRFKDETVAHRRDDLMKELQTSVVFGAFDDDHNGEVTPAEIRNDPRFAPLKGYLGMVDTNKNGSLDMKEFAAAMGMMQQMRRPGAAPAAAPAAGAPKPDKGADAMVNQATGQH
;
A
#
# COMPACT_ATOMS: atom_id res chain seq x y z
N MET A 1 14.34 -61.09 -15.43
CA MET A 1 14.85 -61.34 -14.06
C MET A 1 14.64 -60.09 -13.22
N LYS A 2 14.27 -60.31 -11.96
CA LYS A 2 13.73 -59.37 -10.97
C LYS A 2 14.64 -58.19 -10.64
N ARG A 3 14.05 -57.01 -10.37
CA ARG A 3 14.10 -56.24 -9.10
C ARG A 3 13.34 -54.92 -9.27
N LEU A 4 12.12 -54.80 -8.75
CA LEU A 4 11.68 -54.50 -7.38
C LEU A 4 11.51 -53.00 -7.12
N HIS A 5 10.23 -52.66 -7.02
CA HIS A 5 9.61 -51.40 -6.64
C HIS A 5 10.07 -50.91 -5.25
N LYS A 6 10.29 -49.59 -5.13
CA LYS A 6 10.01 -48.84 -3.90
C LYS A 6 9.36 -47.52 -4.29
N ILE A 7 8.03 -47.50 -4.22
CA ILE A 7 7.22 -46.29 -4.19
C ILE A 7 7.31 -45.77 -2.75
N GLY A 8 7.93 -44.59 -2.58
CA GLY A 8 7.86 -43.84 -1.33
C GLY A 8 6.56 -43.06 -1.30
N LEU A 9 5.61 -43.48 -0.44
CA LEU A 9 4.47 -42.66 -0.04
C LEU A 9 5.01 -41.39 0.65
N PHE A 10 4.93 -40.24 -0.03
CA PHE A 10 4.85 -38.96 0.67
C PHE A 10 3.39 -38.80 1.11
N ALA A 11 3.13 -39.11 2.38
CA ALA A 11 1.90 -38.72 3.03
C ALA A 11 1.90 -37.18 3.14
N LEU A 12 1.13 -36.50 2.29
CA LEU A 12 0.70 -35.14 2.55
C LEU A 12 -0.16 -35.16 3.82
N GLY A 13 0.44 -34.81 4.94
CA GLY A 13 -0.29 -34.47 6.16
C GLY A 13 -1.06 -33.18 5.92
N VAL A 14 -2.33 -33.30 5.53
CA VAL A 14 -3.30 -32.21 5.58
C VAL A 14 -3.59 -31.93 7.06
N ALA A 15 -2.79 -31.07 7.68
CA ALA A 15 -3.12 -30.47 8.95
C ALA A 15 -4.11 -29.32 8.70
N GLY A 16 -5.38 -29.68 8.46
CA GLY A 16 -6.48 -28.73 8.57
C GLY A 16 -6.61 -28.31 10.03
N ALA A 17 -5.99 -27.19 10.40
CA ALA A 17 -6.26 -26.54 11.68
C ALA A 17 -7.64 -25.87 11.58
N ALA A 18 -8.70 -26.63 11.80
CA ALA A 18 -9.95 -26.05 12.26
C ALA A 18 -9.67 -25.40 13.62
N SER A 19 -9.95 -24.12 13.76
CA SER A 19 -10.00 -23.47 15.08
C SER A 19 -10.96 -24.29 15.95
N ILE A 20 -10.46 -24.90 17.03
CA ILE A 20 -11.23 -25.79 17.93
C ILE A 20 -12.40 -25.07 18.64
N LEU A 21 -12.59 -23.77 18.40
CA LEU A 21 -13.66 -22.96 19.00
C LEU A 21 -15.02 -23.03 18.27
N ALA A 22 -15.14 -23.78 17.17
CA ALA A 22 -16.42 -23.92 16.45
C ALA A 22 -16.87 -25.38 16.44
N LEU A 23 -17.53 -25.86 17.52
CA LEU A 23 -18.55 -26.92 17.54
C LEU A 23 -18.72 -27.49 18.97
N THR A 24 -19.54 -26.86 19.80
CA THR A 24 -20.34 -27.54 20.83
C THR A 24 -21.60 -26.74 21.14
N ALA A 25 -22.67 -26.98 20.37
CA ALA A 25 -24.02 -26.72 20.84
C ALA A 25 -24.44 -27.90 21.73
N THR A 26 -25.07 -27.61 22.88
CA THR A 26 -25.67 -28.54 23.86
C THR A 26 -24.73 -29.27 24.83
N ALA A 27 -23.93 -28.52 25.58
CA ALA A 27 -23.56 -28.85 26.96
C ALA A 27 -23.34 -27.52 27.70
N ALA A 28 -23.52 -27.47 29.04
CA ALA A 28 -23.22 -26.28 29.84
C ALA A 28 -21.80 -25.77 29.48
N PRO A 29 -21.55 -24.44 29.44
CA PRO A 29 -20.27 -23.92 28.98
C PRO A 29 -19.18 -24.32 29.98
N GLU A 30 -18.49 -25.41 29.71
CA GLU A 30 -17.14 -25.58 30.22
C GLU A 30 -16.34 -24.39 29.71
N SER A 31 -15.66 -23.68 30.62
CA SER A 31 -14.80 -22.56 30.26
C SER A 31 -13.78 -23.05 29.24
N VAL A 32 -13.91 -22.63 27.99
CA VAL A 32 -12.99 -23.02 26.93
C VAL A 32 -11.62 -22.50 27.32
N LYS A 33 -10.67 -23.41 27.54
CA LYS A 33 -9.29 -23.06 27.86
C LYS A 33 -8.67 -22.29 26.69
N ILE A 34 -8.38 -21.01 26.87
CA ILE A 34 -7.79 -20.18 25.82
C ILE A 34 -6.28 -20.35 25.79
N ALA A 35 -5.64 -20.50 26.95
CA ALA A 35 -4.20 -20.71 27.04
C ALA A 35 -3.77 -22.01 26.30
N GLY A 36 -2.82 -21.86 25.39
CA GLY A 36 -2.32 -22.91 24.51
C GLY A 36 -3.05 -23.00 23.16
N THR A 37 -4.15 -22.28 22.94
CA THR A 37 -4.80 -22.24 21.62
C THR A 37 -3.93 -21.50 20.59
N ARG A 38 -4.04 -21.89 19.32
CA ARG A 38 -3.35 -21.21 18.22
C ARG A 38 -4.14 -19.96 17.81
N VAL A 39 -3.43 -18.88 17.58
CA VAL A 39 -3.95 -17.64 17.02
C VAL A 39 -3.64 -17.61 15.52
N ASP A 40 -4.68 -17.45 14.72
CA ASP A 40 -4.53 -17.28 13.27
C ASP A 40 -4.03 -15.86 12.96
N ASN A 41 -3.35 -15.70 11.83
CA ASN A 41 -2.90 -14.39 11.37
C ASN A 41 -4.10 -13.49 11.05
N PHE A 42 -3.91 -12.19 11.27
CA PHE A 42 -4.86 -11.13 10.95
C PHE A 42 -4.11 -9.83 10.77
N MET A 43 -4.73 -8.86 10.10
CA MET A 43 -4.29 -7.48 10.08
C MET A 43 -5.48 -6.56 10.36
N LEU A 44 -5.34 -5.70 11.36
CA LEU A 44 -6.31 -4.67 11.69
C LEU A 44 -5.62 -3.31 11.74
N PRO A 45 -6.28 -2.24 11.28
CA PRO A 45 -5.71 -0.91 11.35
C PRO A 45 -5.95 -0.28 12.74
N ASP A 46 -4.99 0.51 13.22
CA ASP A 46 -5.08 1.24 14.49
C ASP A 46 -5.72 2.64 14.33
N GLN A 47 -5.92 3.40 15.40
CA GLN A 47 -6.50 4.76 15.33
C GLN A 47 -5.79 5.76 14.41
N THR A 48 -4.57 5.46 13.94
CA THR A 48 -3.83 6.29 12.98
C THR A 48 -4.03 5.85 11.53
N GLY A 49 -4.66 4.69 11.31
CA GLY A 49 -4.81 4.06 10.01
C GLY A 49 -3.71 3.04 9.68
N MET A 50 -2.68 2.89 10.52
CA MET A 50 -1.58 1.95 10.29
C MET A 50 -2.03 0.51 10.60
N GLY A 51 -1.71 -0.44 9.71
CA GLY A 51 -2.02 -1.84 9.88
C GLY A 51 -1.11 -2.54 10.89
N TYR A 52 -1.67 -3.46 11.67
CA TYR A 52 -0.92 -4.35 12.56
C TYR A 52 -1.20 -5.80 12.17
N GLU A 53 -0.28 -6.39 11.41
CA GLU A 53 -0.34 -7.82 11.07
C GLU A 53 0.34 -8.66 12.16
N LEU A 54 -0.38 -9.62 12.75
CA LEU A 54 0.15 -10.43 13.85
C LEU A 54 1.45 -11.15 13.48
N PHE A 55 1.49 -11.81 12.31
CA PHE A 55 2.65 -12.62 11.90
C PHE A 55 3.86 -11.78 11.46
N TYR A 56 3.68 -10.46 11.27
CA TYR A 56 4.80 -9.54 11.07
C TYR A 56 5.77 -9.59 12.26
N TYR A 57 5.25 -9.76 13.46
CA TYR A 57 6.00 -9.76 14.72
C TYR A 57 6.63 -11.12 15.08
N ARG A 58 6.95 -11.97 14.09
CA ARG A 58 7.56 -13.29 14.29
C ARG A 58 8.88 -13.29 15.08
N ASN A 59 9.58 -12.15 15.09
CA ASN A 59 10.84 -11.96 15.79
C ASN A 59 10.67 -11.33 17.20
N ALA A 60 9.47 -10.88 17.55
CA ALA A 60 9.20 -10.33 18.88
C ALA A 60 9.21 -11.45 19.93
N PRO A 61 9.65 -11.18 21.18
CA PRO A 61 9.54 -12.15 22.26
C PRO A 61 8.09 -12.42 22.71
N ALA A 62 7.20 -11.45 22.53
CA ALA A 62 5.78 -11.54 22.89
C ALA A 62 4.97 -10.46 22.17
N VAL A 63 3.71 -10.77 21.86
CA VAL A 63 2.69 -9.80 21.43
C VAL A 63 1.57 -9.79 22.46
N VAL A 64 1.32 -8.63 23.05
CA VAL A 64 0.31 -8.41 24.08
C VAL A 64 -0.91 -7.72 23.46
N ILE A 65 -2.06 -8.34 23.62
CA ILE A 65 -3.35 -7.81 23.15
C ILE A 65 -4.26 -7.65 24.37
N VAL A 66 -4.88 -6.49 24.54
CA VAL A 66 -5.87 -6.26 25.61
C VAL A 66 -7.19 -5.81 25.02
N SER A 67 -8.29 -6.48 25.36
CA SER A 67 -9.63 -6.05 24.91
C SER A 67 -10.05 -4.74 25.58
N ALA A 68 -10.53 -3.79 24.80
CA ALA A 68 -10.97 -2.49 25.28
C ALA A 68 -12.09 -1.93 24.41
N THR A 69 -12.98 -1.12 25.00
CA THR A 69 -13.99 -0.34 24.27
C THR A 69 -13.90 1.12 24.67
N LEU A 70 -14.52 2.00 23.89
CA LEU A 70 -14.64 3.41 24.26
C LEU A 70 -15.66 3.58 25.39
N GLY A 71 -15.50 4.65 26.17
CA GLY A 71 -16.44 5.04 27.22
C GLY A 71 -16.57 4.10 28.43
N ASP A 72 -15.74 3.06 28.53
CA ASP A 72 -15.74 2.10 29.65
C ASP A 72 -14.58 2.36 30.64
N ASP A 73 -14.90 2.52 31.92
CA ASP A 73 -13.91 2.76 32.99
C ASP A 73 -12.90 1.62 33.13
N THR A 74 -13.33 0.38 32.89
CA THR A 74 -12.42 -0.78 32.96
C THR A 74 -11.40 -0.71 31.82
N SER A 75 -11.85 -0.41 30.61
CA SER A 75 -11.02 -0.20 29.43
C SER A 75 -10.04 0.96 29.63
N ALA A 76 -10.48 2.11 30.14
CA ALA A 76 -9.59 3.24 30.41
C ALA A 76 -8.45 2.89 31.39
N LYS A 77 -8.77 2.16 32.47
CA LYS A 77 -7.76 1.66 33.43
C LYS A 77 -6.85 0.61 32.82
N ALA A 78 -7.40 -0.29 31.99
CA ALA A 78 -6.64 -1.33 31.32
C ALA A 78 -5.64 -0.73 30.32
N ILE A 79 -6.06 0.26 29.53
CA ILE A 79 -5.21 1.02 28.60
C ILE A 79 -4.08 1.74 29.36
N ALA A 80 -4.38 2.42 30.46
CA ALA A 80 -3.35 3.09 31.26
C ALA A 80 -2.32 2.09 31.83
N ALA A 81 -2.77 0.95 32.34
CA ALA A 81 -1.89 -0.12 32.82
C ALA A 81 -1.07 -0.76 31.68
N LEU A 82 -1.67 -0.91 30.50
CA LEU A 82 -1.01 -1.40 29.30
C LEU A 82 0.07 -0.43 28.81
N ALA A 83 -0.20 0.88 28.82
CA ALA A 83 0.78 1.91 28.48
C ALA A 83 2.01 1.86 29.39
N ALA A 84 1.80 1.70 30.71
CA ALA A 84 2.89 1.54 31.67
C ALA A 84 3.74 0.28 31.39
N LEU A 85 3.11 -0.84 31.00
CA LEU A 85 3.82 -2.05 30.58
C LEU A 85 4.55 -1.82 29.26
N LYS A 86 3.95 -1.13 28.29
CA LYS A 86 4.61 -0.79 27.03
C LYS A 86 5.92 -0.07 27.28
N THR A 87 5.93 1.01 28.08
CA THR A 87 7.16 1.73 28.46
C THR A 87 8.20 0.83 29.12
N ALA A 88 7.78 -0.14 29.93
CA ALA A 88 8.70 -1.02 30.65
C ALA A 88 9.31 -2.16 29.81
N TYR A 89 8.70 -2.52 28.68
CA TYR A 89 9.05 -3.72 27.91
C TYR A 89 9.26 -3.49 26.41
N GLU A 90 8.92 -2.32 25.85
CA GLU A 90 9.11 -2.02 24.42
C GLU A 90 10.58 -2.06 24.01
N ALA A 91 11.50 -1.58 24.87
CA ALA A 91 12.94 -1.67 24.65
C ALA A 91 13.46 -3.12 24.66
N LYS A 92 12.65 -4.08 25.14
CA LYS A 92 12.94 -5.52 25.07
C LYS A 92 12.28 -6.18 23.85
N GLY A 93 11.64 -5.40 22.97
CA GLY A 93 10.99 -5.85 21.74
C GLY A 93 9.57 -6.38 21.92
N VAL A 94 8.95 -6.28 23.10
CA VAL A 94 7.56 -6.74 23.31
C VAL A 94 6.60 -5.77 22.63
N VAL A 95 5.61 -6.30 21.90
CA VAL A 95 4.60 -5.52 21.18
C VAL A 95 3.34 -5.41 22.02
N PHE A 96 2.70 -4.24 22.04
CA PHE A 96 1.51 -3.98 22.84
C PHE A 96 0.43 -3.30 21.99
N VAL A 97 -0.78 -3.85 22.00
CA VAL A 97 -1.96 -3.29 21.33
C VAL A 97 -3.21 -3.46 22.19
N ALA A 98 -4.16 -2.54 22.05
CA ALA A 98 -5.54 -2.73 22.47
C ALA A 98 -6.37 -3.26 21.30
N LEU A 99 -7.37 -4.09 21.57
CA LEU A 99 -8.31 -4.64 20.57
C LEU A 99 -9.72 -4.15 20.89
N ASN A 100 -10.30 -3.39 19.97
CA ASN A 100 -11.69 -2.96 20.07
C ASN A 100 -12.58 -3.80 19.14
N SER A 101 -13.35 -4.71 19.75
CA SER A 101 -14.36 -5.52 19.06
C SER A 101 -15.79 -5.06 19.39
N SER A 102 -15.99 -3.82 19.85
CA SER A 102 -17.32 -3.26 20.12
C SER A 102 -18.04 -2.92 18.82
N LEU A 103 -19.30 -3.34 18.68
CA LEU A 103 -20.15 -2.89 17.57
C LEU A 103 -20.73 -1.49 17.79
N ASP A 104 -20.61 -0.95 19.01
CA ASP A 104 -21.09 0.39 19.36
C ASP A 104 -20.05 1.47 19.06
N ASP A 105 -18.78 1.09 18.86
CA ASP A 105 -17.68 2.02 18.62
C ASP A 105 -17.40 2.10 17.11
N SER A 106 -17.59 3.27 16.52
CA SER A 106 -17.22 3.50 15.12
C SER A 106 -15.71 3.76 14.99
N ARG A 107 -15.20 3.54 13.78
CA ARG A 107 -13.82 3.88 13.42
C ARG A 107 -13.49 5.35 13.67
N ASP A 108 -14.40 6.26 13.33
CA ASP A 108 -14.26 7.71 13.62
C ASP A 108 -14.16 7.98 15.13
N ALA A 109 -14.94 7.27 15.96
CA ALA A 109 -14.89 7.43 17.41
C ALA A 109 -13.56 6.94 17.98
N ILE A 110 -13.00 5.86 17.42
CA ILE A 110 -11.67 5.34 17.76
C ILE A 110 -10.58 6.36 17.41
N ILE A 111 -10.64 6.94 16.21
CA ILE A 111 -9.72 8.01 15.76
C ILE A 111 -9.83 9.23 16.70
N ALA A 112 -11.04 9.70 16.99
CA ALA A 112 -11.29 10.83 17.88
C ALA A 112 -10.81 10.58 19.33
N ALA A 113 -10.71 9.31 19.74
CA ALA A 113 -10.22 8.91 21.05
C ALA A 113 -8.69 8.78 21.14
N SER A 114 -7.93 9.02 20.05
CA SER A 114 -6.47 8.80 19.99
C SER A 114 -5.69 9.38 21.17
N GLY A 115 -5.99 10.64 21.57
CA GLY A 115 -5.33 11.29 22.70
C GLY A 115 -5.58 10.65 24.07
N LYS A 116 -6.59 9.78 24.20
CA LYS A 116 -6.93 9.05 25.43
C LYS A 116 -6.25 7.68 25.52
N LEU A 117 -5.57 7.24 24.46
CA LEU A 117 -4.96 5.90 24.40
C LEU A 117 -3.56 5.84 25.01
N ALA A 118 -3.00 6.97 25.46
CA ALA A 118 -1.67 7.05 26.07
C ALA A 118 -0.57 6.39 25.22
N GLY A 119 -0.66 6.52 23.88
CA GLY A 119 0.29 5.94 22.93
C GLY A 119 0.17 4.43 22.72
N VAL A 120 -0.88 3.79 23.24
CA VAL A 120 -1.22 2.39 22.93
C VAL A 120 -2.01 2.34 21.62
N PRO A 121 -1.54 1.61 20.59
CA PRO A 121 -2.32 1.39 19.38
C PRO A 121 -3.60 0.62 19.70
N MET A 122 -4.75 1.12 19.25
CA MET A 122 -6.05 0.45 19.39
C MET A 122 -6.52 -0.04 18.03
N LEU A 123 -6.51 -1.35 17.86
CA LEU A 123 -6.93 -2.05 16.66
C LEU A 123 -8.45 -2.07 16.56
N ASP A 124 -8.98 -1.65 15.42
CA ASP A 124 -10.42 -1.73 15.11
C ASP A 124 -10.76 -3.10 14.54
N ASP A 125 -11.54 -3.88 15.30
CA ASP A 125 -12.12 -5.16 14.93
C ASP A 125 -13.65 -5.05 14.76
N GLY A 126 -14.11 -4.08 13.98
CA GLY A 126 -15.54 -3.85 13.72
C GLY A 126 -16.30 -5.03 13.10
N LEU A 127 -15.61 -5.96 12.44
CA LEU A 127 -16.21 -7.23 11.96
C LEU A 127 -16.22 -8.35 13.02
N GLN A 128 -15.59 -8.11 14.17
CA GLN A 128 -15.43 -9.02 15.29
C GLN A 128 -14.73 -10.35 14.94
N LEU A 129 -14.12 -10.48 13.75
CA LEU A 129 -13.48 -11.72 13.31
C LEU A 129 -12.30 -12.07 14.20
N VAL A 130 -11.54 -11.07 14.65
CA VAL A 130 -10.35 -11.29 15.49
C VAL A 130 -10.74 -11.59 16.93
N GLY A 131 -11.54 -10.74 17.58
CA GLY A 131 -12.01 -10.92 18.94
C GLY A 131 -12.83 -12.20 19.12
N ARG A 132 -13.66 -12.56 18.13
CA ARG A 132 -14.37 -13.85 18.11
C ARG A 132 -13.39 -15.02 18.09
N SER A 133 -12.37 -14.97 17.23
CA SER A 133 -11.37 -16.04 17.09
C SER A 133 -10.42 -16.17 18.30
N LEU A 134 -10.10 -15.07 18.98
CA LEU A 134 -9.28 -15.04 20.19
C LEU A 134 -10.04 -15.51 21.44
N GLY A 135 -11.38 -15.52 21.39
CA GLY A 135 -12.22 -15.90 22.52
C GLY A 135 -12.55 -14.73 23.47
N VAL A 136 -12.42 -13.48 23.04
CA VAL A 136 -12.73 -12.28 23.85
C VAL A 136 -14.18 -12.30 24.33
N THR A 137 -14.44 -12.06 25.60
CA THR A 137 -15.79 -11.99 26.17
C THR A 137 -16.06 -10.69 26.93
N LYS A 138 -15.03 -10.02 27.44
CA LYS A 138 -15.15 -8.85 28.31
C LYS A 138 -14.08 -7.81 28.00
N THR A 139 -14.28 -6.59 28.47
CA THR A 139 -13.22 -5.57 28.52
C THR A 139 -12.14 -5.90 29.55
N GLY A 140 -10.90 -5.52 29.27
CA GLY A 140 -9.75 -5.73 30.16
C GLY A 140 -9.16 -7.14 30.14
N GLU A 141 -9.62 -8.04 29.26
CA GLU A 141 -8.99 -9.34 29.05
C GLU A 141 -7.67 -9.15 28.32
N ALA A 142 -6.60 -9.74 28.87
CA ALA A 142 -5.26 -9.63 28.33
C ALA A 142 -4.79 -10.98 27.80
N PHE A 143 -4.19 -10.95 26.62
CA PHE A 143 -3.64 -12.10 25.91
C PHE A 143 -2.16 -11.85 25.67
N ILE A 144 -1.31 -12.84 25.95
CA ILE A 144 0.06 -12.87 25.43
C ILE A 144 0.14 -13.96 24.38
N VAL A 145 0.42 -13.56 23.14
CA VAL A 145 0.72 -14.49 22.03
C VAL A 145 2.23 -14.67 21.97
N ASP A 146 2.69 -15.93 21.97
CA ASP A 146 4.09 -16.29 21.75
C ASP A 146 4.36 -16.41 20.23
N PRO A 147 5.15 -15.51 19.61
CA PRO A 147 5.39 -15.54 18.17
C PRO A 147 6.15 -16.78 17.68
N LYS A 148 6.82 -17.53 18.57
CA LYS A 148 7.50 -18.78 18.20
C LYS A 148 6.52 -19.91 17.88
N THR A 149 5.36 -19.88 18.53
CA THR A 149 4.36 -20.95 18.43
C THR A 149 3.02 -20.47 17.87
N TRP A 150 2.83 -19.15 17.80
CA TRP A 150 1.55 -18.48 17.55
C TRP A 150 0.45 -18.98 18.48
N ARG A 151 0.80 -19.30 19.72
CA ARG A 151 -0.16 -19.75 20.73
C ARG A 151 -0.31 -18.73 21.84
N VAL A 152 -1.49 -18.71 22.45
CA VAL A 152 -1.74 -17.91 23.65
C VAL A 152 -0.96 -18.50 24.83
N ALA A 153 0.06 -17.80 25.29
CA ALA A 153 0.84 -18.17 26.47
C ALA A 153 0.14 -17.76 27.79
N TYR A 154 -0.65 -16.69 27.74
CA TYR A 154 -1.39 -16.14 28.88
C TYR A 154 -2.73 -15.58 28.44
N HIS A 155 -3.80 -15.90 29.19
CA HIS A 155 -5.12 -15.27 29.07
C HIS A 155 -5.63 -14.87 30.46
N GLY A 156 -5.76 -13.58 30.75
CA GLY A 156 -6.20 -13.17 32.07
C GLY A 156 -6.12 -11.66 32.31
N PRO A 157 -6.09 -11.23 33.58
CA PRO A 157 -6.18 -9.82 33.93
C PRO A 157 -4.87 -9.06 33.63
N VAL A 158 -4.97 -7.81 33.17
CA VAL A 158 -3.80 -6.93 32.90
C VAL A 158 -2.88 -6.83 34.13
N THR A 159 -3.48 -6.59 35.29
CA THR A 159 -2.86 -6.66 36.61
C THR A 159 -3.76 -7.43 37.56
N GLU A 160 -3.25 -7.92 38.69
CA GLU A 160 -4.05 -8.69 39.66
C GLU A 160 -5.34 -7.98 40.10
N SER A 161 -5.34 -6.64 40.09
CA SER A 161 -6.53 -5.83 40.38
C SER A 161 -7.69 -6.04 39.42
N PHE A 162 -7.44 -6.52 38.18
CA PHE A 162 -8.47 -6.84 37.19
C PHE A 162 -9.00 -8.27 37.32
N ALA A 163 -8.52 -9.07 38.27
CA ALA A 163 -9.02 -10.43 38.45
C ALA A 163 -10.43 -10.42 39.07
N GLU A 164 -11.31 -11.35 38.66
CA GLU A 164 -12.60 -11.56 39.35
C GLU A 164 -12.40 -12.08 40.78
N LYS A 165 -11.33 -12.86 40.98
CA LYS A 165 -10.90 -13.39 42.27
C LYS A 165 -9.39 -13.20 42.39
N PRO A 166 -8.86 -12.87 43.58
CA PRO A 166 -7.42 -12.75 43.77
C PRO A 166 -6.69 -14.04 43.37
N VAL A 167 -5.79 -13.94 42.38
CA VAL A 167 -4.90 -15.03 41.97
C VAL A 167 -3.49 -14.44 41.91
N ALA A 168 -2.65 -14.82 42.87
CA ALA A 168 -1.27 -14.33 42.94
C ALA A 168 -0.49 -14.71 41.68
N GLY A 169 0.19 -13.73 41.07
CA GLY A 169 0.93 -13.93 39.83
C GLY A 169 0.08 -13.93 38.56
N ALA A 170 -1.25 -13.74 38.64
CA ALA A 170 -2.10 -13.51 37.48
C ALA A 170 -1.98 -12.06 37.02
N SER A 171 -0.93 -11.76 36.25
CA SER A 171 -0.74 -10.47 35.60
C SER A 171 0.10 -10.59 34.34
N LEU A 172 -0.06 -9.65 33.42
CA LEU A 172 0.81 -9.53 32.24
C LEU A 172 2.28 -9.42 32.64
N LYS A 173 2.60 -8.63 33.67
CA LYS A 173 3.98 -8.44 34.14
C LYS A 173 4.65 -9.77 34.51
N ALA A 174 3.99 -10.56 35.36
CA ALA A 174 4.52 -11.84 35.82
C ALA A 174 4.69 -12.85 34.66
N ALA A 175 3.74 -12.88 33.74
CA ALA A 175 3.81 -13.73 32.56
C ALA A 175 4.93 -13.31 31.59
N LEU A 176 5.06 -12.00 31.32
CA LEU A 176 6.13 -11.44 30.47
C LEU A 176 7.51 -11.68 31.07
N ASP A 177 7.70 -11.42 32.37
CA ASP A 177 8.97 -11.68 33.06
C ASP A 177 9.39 -13.15 32.97
N ALA A 178 8.43 -14.07 33.15
CA ALA A 178 8.69 -15.49 33.01
C ALA A 178 9.08 -15.86 31.56
N MET A 179 8.32 -15.40 30.57
CA MET A 179 8.58 -15.69 29.16
C MET A 179 9.92 -15.13 28.68
N LEU A 180 10.27 -13.90 29.08
CA LEU A 180 11.56 -13.30 28.76
C LEU A 180 12.73 -14.03 29.45
N ALA A 181 12.48 -14.69 30.59
CA ALA A 181 13.42 -15.57 31.25
C ALA A 181 13.42 -17.02 30.69
N GLY A 182 12.69 -17.29 29.60
CA GLY A 182 12.59 -18.63 28.99
C GLY A 182 11.75 -19.63 29.80
N LYS A 183 10.87 -19.14 30.68
CA LYS A 183 10.00 -19.96 31.54
C LYS A 183 8.54 -19.80 31.13
N ALA A 184 7.72 -20.81 31.44
CA ALA A 184 6.27 -20.70 31.30
C ALA A 184 5.70 -19.67 32.30
N PRO A 185 4.64 -18.93 31.95
CA PRO A 185 3.93 -18.08 32.90
C PRO A 185 3.51 -18.84 34.16
N PRO A 186 3.66 -18.26 35.36
CA PRO A 186 3.29 -18.92 36.62
C PRO A 186 1.78 -19.18 36.70
N VAL A 187 0.99 -18.30 36.10
CA VAL A 187 -0.44 -18.47 35.84
C VAL A 187 -0.62 -18.32 34.34
N THR A 188 -1.28 -19.29 33.70
CA THR A 188 -1.55 -19.26 32.25
C THR A 188 -2.97 -18.76 31.94
N GLU A 189 -3.90 -18.93 32.89
CA GLU A 189 -5.28 -18.50 32.72
C GLU A 189 -5.91 -18.05 34.05
N ALA A 190 -6.63 -16.93 34.04
CA ALA A 190 -7.36 -16.43 35.21
C ALA A 190 -8.58 -15.57 34.80
N PRO A 191 -9.70 -15.63 35.53
CA PRO A 191 -10.91 -14.88 35.18
C PRO A 191 -10.74 -13.37 35.38
N VAL A 192 -11.31 -12.59 34.46
CA VAL A 192 -11.16 -11.13 34.38
C VAL A 192 -12.47 -10.42 34.72
N LYS A 193 -12.37 -9.40 35.58
CA LYS A 193 -13.47 -8.49 35.86
C LYS A 193 -13.55 -7.48 34.71
N GLY A 194 -14.70 -7.39 34.06
CA GLY A 194 -14.90 -6.50 32.93
C GLY A 194 -16.34 -6.46 32.47
N LYS A 195 -16.67 -5.46 31.66
CA LYS A 195 -17.97 -5.34 31.01
C LYS A 195 -18.03 -6.37 29.87
N ALA A 196 -19.15 -7.08 29.72
CA ALA A 196 -19.33 -8.01 28.62
C ALA A 196 -19.30 -7.27 27.27
N ILE A 197 -18.61 -7.86 26.29
CA ILE A 197 -18.61 -7.43 24.88
C ILE A 197 -19.53 -8.38 24.11
N ALA A 198 -20.50 -7.84 23.38
CA ALA A 198 -21.45 -8.64 22.64
C ALA A 198 -20.83 -9.20 21.35
N PHE A 199 -20.90 -10.52 21.15
CA PHE A 199 -20.51 -11.19 19.91
C PHE A 199 -21.72 -11.96 19.34
N PRO A 200 -22.70 -11.28 18.72
CA PRO A 200 -23.95 -11.90 18.28
C PRO A 200 -23.75 -13.07 17.32
N ASP A 201 -22.67 -13.03 16.53
CA ASP A 201 -22.35 -14.04 15.53
C ASP A 201 -21.91 -15.39 16.12
N ARG A 202 -21.47 -15.44 17.39
CA ARG A 202 -21.15 -16.73 18.05
C ARG A 202 -22.34 -17.68 18.08
N ALA A 203 -23.56 -17.15 18.20
CA ALA A 203 -24.78 -17.95 18.22
C ALA A 203 -25.21 -18.43 16.82
N LYS A 204 -24.64 -17.86 15.75
CA LYS A 204 -25.04 -18.11 14.35
C LYS A 204 -24.21 -19.17 13.64
N ALA A 205 -23.27 -19.83 14.32
CA ALA A 205 -22.36 -20.80 13.69
C ALA A 205 -23.11 -21.92 12.94
N VAL A 206 -24.26 -22.36 13.45
CA VAL A 206 -25.11 -23.36 12.78
C VAL A 206 -25.71 -22.82 11.49
N ASP A 207 -26.08 -21.54 11.45
CA ASP A 207 -26.66 -20.91 10.26
C ASP A 207 -25.67 -20.74 9.12
N TRP A 208 -24.37 -20.63 9.42
CA TRP A 208 -23.33 -20.54 8.37
C TRP A 208 -23.23 -21.79 7.50
N THR A 209 -23.67 -22.95 8.01
CA THR A 209 -23.77 -24.19 7.21
C THR A 209 -24.79 -24.08 6.07
N LYS A 210 -25.69 -23.07 6.12
CA LYS A 210 -26.70 -22.78 5.11
C LYS A 210 -26.20 -21.79 4.04
N ILE A 211 -25.03 -21.19 4.21
CA ILE A 211 -24.44 -20.30 3.20
C ILE A 211 -24.16 -21.14 1.94
N SER A 212 -24.75 -20.75 0.82
CA SER A 212 -24.67 -21.46 -0.44
C SER A 212 -23.41 -21.05 -1.20
N TYR A 213 -22.58 -22.03 -1.57
CA TYR A 213 -21.46 -21.78 -2.48
C TYR A 213 -21.94 -21.13 -3.79
N ALA A 214 -22.96 -21.70 -4.43
CA ALA A 214 -23.39 -21.26 -5.76
C ALA A 214 -24.09 -19.89 -5.75
N LYS A 215 -24.85 -19.57 -4.70
CA LYS A 215 -25.66 -18.33 -4.64
C LYS A 215 -24.98 -17.18 -3.90
N ASP A 216 -24.20 -17.48 -2.88
CA ASP A 216 -23.67 -16.46 -1.97
C ASP A 216 -22.16 -16.24 -2.18
N VAL A 217 -21.39 -17.31 -2.38
CA VAL A 217 -19.91 -17.23 -2.43
C VAL A 217 -19.36 -17.08 -3.84
N ALA A 218 -19.78 -17.94 -4.77
CA ALA A 218 -19.28 -17.96 -6.13
C ALA A 218 -19.47 -16.61 -6.86
N PRO A 219 -20.61 -15.88 -6.71
CA PRO A 219 -20.75 -14.56 -7.31
C PRO A 219 -19.76 -13.53 -6.77
N ILE A 220 -19.41 -13.60 -5.47
CA ILE A 220 -18.39 -12.72 -4.88
C ILE A 220 -17.02 -13.03 -5.49
N LEU A 221 -16.66 -14.32 -5.56
CA LEU A 221 -15.38 -14.74 -6.14
C LEU A 221 -15.28 -14.40 -7.62
N GLU A 222 -16.36 -14.61 -8.39
CA GLU A 222 -16.46 -14.24 -9.81
C GLU A 222 -16.20 -12.74 -9.99
N ALA A 223 -16.85 -11.89 -9.20
CA ALA A 223 -16.76 -10.44 -9.32
C ALA A 223 -15.42 -9.86 -8.84
N LYS A 224 -14.79 -10.44 -7.82
CA LYS A 224 -13.65 -9.82 -7.10
C LYS A 224 -12.32 -10.58 -7.21
N CYS A 225 -12.34 -11.86 -7.58
CA CYS A 225 -11.15 -12.71 -7.53
C CYS A 225 -10.82 -13.34 -8.88
N VAL A 226 -11.82 -13.81 -9.63
CA VAL A 226 -11.62 -14.59 -10.88
C VAL A 226 -10.91 -13.78 -11.97
N VAL A 227 -11.04 -12.45 -11.97
CA VAL A 227 -10.31 -11.57 -12.92
C VAL A 227 -8.80 -11.84 -12.92
N CYS A 228 -8.21 -12.09 -11.75
CA CYS A 228 -6.80 -12.47 -11.62
C CYS A 228 -6.64 -13.99 -11.48
N HIS A 229 -7.57 -14.67 -10.81
CA HIS A 229 -7.55 -16.11 -10.57
C HIS A 229 -8.26 -16.90 -11.67
N THR A 230 -7.95 -16.60 -12.92
CA THR A 230 -8.35 -17.45 -14.05
C THR A 230 -7.15 -18.20 -14.63
N GLU A 231 -7.40 -19.17 -15.50
CA GLU A 231 -6.34 -19.91 -16.18
C GLU A 231 -5.51 -18.97 -17.06
N GLY A 232 -4.19 -18.97 -16.86
CA GLY A 232 -3.28 -18.02 -17.49
C GLY A 232 -3.29 -16.61 -16.88
N GLY A 233 -4.13 -16.36 -15.87
CA GLY A 233 -4.14 -15.12 -15.08
C GLY A 233 -2.96 -15.02 -14.10
N MET A 234 -2.88 -13.88 -13.40
CA MET A 234 -1.80 -13.59 -12.45
C MET A 234 -1.91 -14.35 -11.12
N GLY A 235 -3.10 -14.84 -10.78
CA GLY A 235 -3.31 -15.61 -9.56
C GLY A 235 -2.56 -16.94 -9.57
N PRO A 236 -2.03 -17.42 -8.44
CA PRO A 236 -1.24 -18.66 -8.38
C PRO A 236 -2.05 -19.94 -8.68
N PHE A 237 -3.37 -19.84 -8.70
CA PHE A 237 -4.28 -20.94 -9.06
C PHE A 237 -5.57 -20.38 -9.69
N PRO A 238 -6.20 -21.13 -10.61
CA PRO A 238 -7.48 -20.74 -11.20
C PRO A 238 -8.66 -21.08 -10.27
N MET A 239 -9.52 -20.11 -9.97
CA MET A 239 -10.80 -20.28 -9.29
C MET A 239 -11.89 -20.69 -10.30
N ASN A 240 -11.73 -21.87 -10.92
CA ASN A 240 -12.58 -22.32 -12.02
C ASN A 240 -13.55 -23.45 -11.65
N ASN A 241 -13.61 -23.86 -10.38
CA ASN A 241 -14.59 -24.79 -9.85
C ASN A 241 -14.56 -24.80 -8.31
N TYR A 242 -15.63 -25.34 -7.71
CA TYR A 242 -15.80 -25.50 -6.28
C TYR A 242 -14.69 -26.29 -5.61
N GLN A 243 -14.22 -27.39 -6.20
CA GLN A 243 -13.24 -28.25 -5.54
C GLN A 243 -11.92 -27.51 -5.34
N THR A 244 -11.50 -26.71 -6.32
CA THR A 244 -10.35 -25.81 -6.20
C THR A 244 -10.60 -24.75 -5.12
N VAL A 245 -11.73 -24.06 -5.15
CA VAL A 245 -12.06 -23.03 -4.14
C VAL A 245 -12.10 -23.62 -2.73
N LYS A 246 -12.73 -24.78 -2.54
CA LYS A 246 -12.77 -25.50 -1.25
C LYS A 246 -11.37 -25.85 -0.75
N THR A 247 -10.52 -26.33 -1.64
CA THR A 247 -9.13 -26.69 -1.29
C THR A 247 -8.35 -25.46 -0.83
N MET A 248 -8.58 -24.31 -1.46
CA MET A 248 -7.91 -23.05 -1.12
C MET A 248 -8.65 -22.24 -0.03
N ALA A 249 -9.80 -22.70 0.47
CA ALA A 249 -10.66 -21.97 1.39
C ALA A 249 -9.93 -21.44 2.65
N PRO A 250 -9.06 -22.22 3.33
CA PRO A 250 -8.28 -21.69 4.45
C PRO A 250 -7.35 -20.54 4.07
N MET A 251 -6.72 -20.60 2.90
CA MET A 251 -5.85 -19.52 2.39
C MET A 251 -6.66 -18.29 1.97
N ILE A 252 -7.84 -18.49 1.38
CA ILE A 252 -8.76 -17.40 1.05
C ILE A 252 -9.16 -16.66 2.33
N ARG A 253 -9.56 -17.39 3.38
CA ARG A 253 -9.88 -16.79 4.69
C ARG A 253 -8.69 -16.02 5.28
N GLU A 254 -7.49 -16.58 5.26
CA GLU A 254 -6.29 -15.88 5.74
C GLU A 254 -6.02 -14.61 4.94
N ALA A 255 -6.07 -14.68 3.60
CA ALA A 255 -5.81 -13.55 2.73
C ALA A 255 -6.82 -12.41 2.92
N LEU A 256 -8.09 -12.73 3.19
CA LEU A 256 -9.11 -11.73 3.55
C LEU A 256 -8.85 -11.13 4.94
N ARG A 257 -8.55 -11.97 5.95
CA ARG A 257 -8.28 -11.51 7.32
C ARG A 257 -7.01 -10.68 7.47
N THR A 258 -6.06 -10.85 6.58
CA THR A 258 -4.80 -10.08 6.54
C THR A 258 -4.85 -8.93 5.52
N LYS A 259 -6.00 -8.73 4.85
CA LYS A 259 -6.20 -7.78 3.75
C LYS A 259 -5.10 -7.85 2.69
N ARG A 260 -4.63 -9.07 2.39
CA ARG A 260 -3.71 -9.37 1.28
C ARG A 260 -4.44 -9.48 -0.04
N MET A 261 -5.69 -9.93 0.01
CA MET A 261 -6.56 -10.04 -1.15
C MET A 261 -7.90 -9.36 -0.86
N PRO A 262 -8.53 -8.74 -1.87
CA PRO A 262 -7.92 -8.37 -3.15
C PRO A 262 -6.81 -7.33 -2.94
N PRO A 263 -5.78 -7.29 -3.79
CA PRO A 263 -4.59 -6.47 -3.57
C PRO A 263 -4.85 -5.04 -4.03
N PHE A 264 -5.86 -4.41 -3.44
CA PHE A 264 -6.23 -3.02 -3.67
C PHE A 264 -5.71 -2.10 -2.57
N HIS A 265 -5.45 -2.63 -1.37
CA HIS A 265 -4.73 -1.99 -0.26
C HIS A 265 -5.21 -0.61 0.23
N SER A 266 -6.25 0.00 -0.36
CA SER A 266 -6.97 1.13 0.25
C SER A 266 -7.72 0.65 1.49
N ASP A 267 -7.64 1.42 2.57
CA ASP A 267 -8.51 1.25 3.71
C ASP A 267 -9.94 1.64 3.34
N ALA A 268 -10.93 0.76 3.50
CA ALA A 268 -12.33 1.03 3.15
C ALA A 268 -12.98 2.15 3.99
N HIS A 269 -12.34 2.56 5.09
CA HIS A 269 -12.80 3.69 5.89
C HIS A 269 -12.59 5.04 5.16
N TRP A 270 -11.61 5.14 4.27
CA TRP A 270 -11.29 6.35 3.50
C TRP A 270 -11.28 6.06 1.99
N GLY A 271 -11.47 7.11 1.20
CA GLY A 271 -11.43 7.03 -0.25
C GLY A 271 -12.72 6.51 -0.87
N ASN A 272 -13.03 7.06 -2.04
CA ASN A 272 -14.14 6.62 -2.88
C ASN A 272 -13.61 6.54 -4.32
N TRP A 273 -13.56 5.31 -4.84
CA TRP A 273 -12.81 5.01 -6.06
C TRP A 273 -13.74 4.47 -7.14
N SER A 274 -13.58 4.95 -8.39
CA SER A 274 -14.30 4.37 -9.53
C SER A 274 -13.79 2.96 -9.88
N ASN A 275 -12.55 2.65 -9.52
CA ASN A 275 -11.90 1.36 -9.73
C ASN A 275 -11.80 0.50 -8.45
N ASP A 276 -12.77 0.63 -7.53
CA ASP A 276 -12.76 -0.11 -6.26
C ASP A 276 -12.92 -1.63 -6.44
N MET A 277 -11.89 -2.36 -6.01
CA MET A 277 -11.87 -3.82 -6.02
C MET A 277 -12.09 -4.46 -4.65
N LEU A 278 -12.30 -3.70 -3.58
CA LEU A 278 -12.49 -4.25 -2.24
C LEU A 278 -13.77 -5.09 -2.14
N LEU A 279 -13.77 -6.04 -1.21
CA LEU A 279 -14.99 -6.68 -0.75
C LEU A 279 -15.66 -5.76 0.27
N THR A 280 -16.98 -5.69 0.21
CA THR A 280 -17.77 -5.11 1.30
C THR A 280 -17.65 -5.96 2.57
N ASN A 281 -17.93 -5.36 3.72
CA ASN A 281 -17.95 -6.04 5.02
C ASN A 281 -18.83 -7.30 5.02
N ASP A 282 -20.03 -7.23 4.42
CA ASP A 282 -20.93 -8.38 4.31
C ASP A 282 -20.36 -9.48 3.42
N GLN A 283 -19.70 -9.13 2.32
CA GLN A 283 -19.04 -10.10 1.44
C GLN A 283 -17.88 -10.80 2.16
N ILE A 284 -17.04 -10.07 2.91
CA ILE A 284 -15.97 -10.64 3.73
C ILE A 284 -16.57 -11.62 4.74
N MET A 285 -17.60 -11.20 5.48
CA MET A 285 -18.27 -12.04 6.47
C MET A 285 -18.88 -13.30 5.85
N THR A 286 -19.57 -13.18 4.71
CA THR A 286 -20.13 -14.33 3.99
C THR A 286 -19.06 -15.35 3.63
N VAL A 287 -17.95 -14.91 3.01
CA VAL A 287 -16.89 -15.83 2.60
C VAL A 287 -16.19 -16.43 3.82
N VAL A 288 -15.81 -15.61 4.82
CA VAL A 288 -15.11 -16.10 6.02
C VAL A 288 -15.97 -17.09 6.81
N ASN A 289 -17.24 -16.76 7.05
CA ASN A 289 -18.16 -17.63 7.79
C ASN A 289 -18.47 -18.93 7.03
N TRP A 290 -18.57 -18.87 5.69
CA TRP A 290 -18.69 -20.07 4.86
C TRP A 290 -17.46 -20.99 4.99
N VAL A 291 -16.24 -20.42 4.97
CA VAL A 291 -15.01 -21.21 5.21
C VAL A 291 -15.01 -21.81 6.61
N GLU A 292 -15.40 -21.04 7.63
CA GLU A 292 -15.46 -21.50 9.03
C GLU A 292 -16.52 -22.59 9.26
N ALA A 293 -17.58 -22.62 8.45
CA ALA A 293 -18.56 -23.70 8.42
C ALA A 293 -18.09 -24.96 7.66
N GLY A 294 -16.81 -25.02 7.23
CA GLY A 294 -16.24 -26.15 6.50
C GLY A 294 -16.43 -26.06 4.97
N ALA A 295 -16.69 -24.86 4.45
CA ALA A 295 -16.91 -24.58 3.03
C ALA A 295 -17.98 -25.51 2.39
N PRO A 296 -19.23 -25.49 2.89
CA PRO A 296 -20.29 -26.36 2.39
C PRO A 296 -20.58 -26.11 0.91
N ARG A 297 -20.79 -27.20 0.14
CA ARG A 297 -21.12 -27.11 -1.30
C ARG A 297 -22.50 -26.53 -1.56
N GLY A 298 -23.46 -26.83 -0.69
CA GLY A 298 -24.88 -26.64 -0.96
C GLY A 298 -25.37 -27.38 -2.20
N ASP A 299 -26.54 -27.00 -2.69
CA ASP A 299 -27.17 -27.56 -3.90
C ASP A 299 -26.90 -26.70 -5.15
N GLY A 300 -27.15 -27.27 -6.34
CA GLY A 300 -27.09 -26.57 -7.63
C GLY A 300 -25.76 -26.75 -8.39
N GLY A 301 -25.73 -26.20 -9.61
CA GLY A 301 -24.57 -26.19 -10.51
C GLY A 301 -23.36 -25.46 -9.92
N ASP A 302 -22.25 -25.45 -10.66
CA ASP A 302 -21.02 -24.77 -10.25
C ASP A 302 -20.80 -23.54 -11.15
N PRO A 303 -21.16 -22.32 -10.67
CA PRO A 303 -21.09 -21.12 -11.50
C PRO A 303 -19.69 -20.82 -12.04
N LEU A 304 -18.64 -21.21 -11.31
CA LEU A 304 -17.26 -20.99 -11.73
C LEU A 304 -16.81 -22.00 -12.79
N ALA A 305 -17.40 -23.20 -12.82
CA ALA A 305 -17.11 -24.21 -13.84
C ALA A 305 -17.93 -24.03 -15.13
N GLU A 306 -19.08 -23.35 -15.04
CA GLU A 306 -19.98 -23.11 -16.18
C GLU A 306 -19.43 -22.07 -17.17
N LYS A 307 -18.56 -21.16 -16.71
CA LYS A 307 -17.97 -20.09 -17.53
C LYS A 307 -16.47 -20.27 -17.67
N LYS A 308 -15.96 -20.13 -18.90
CA LYS A 308 -14.51 -19.98 -19.14
C LYS A 308 -14.15 -18.50 -19.16
N TYR A 309 -13.37 -18.07 -18.18
CA TYR A 309 -12.88 -16.69 -18.10
C TYR A 309 -11.54 -16.62 -18.82
N VAL A 310 -11.51 -16.11 -20.05
CA VAL A 310 -10.25 -15.86 -20.77
C VAL A 310 -10.04 -14.35 -20.81
N PRO A 311 -8.97 -13.83 -20.19
CA PRO A 311 -8.66 -12.41 -20.29
C PRO A 311 -8.42 -12.02 -21.76
N PRO A 312 -9.03 -10.95 -22.28
CA PRO A 312 -8.70 -10.45 -23.60
C PRO A 312 -7.25 -9.95 -23.64
N GLU A 313 -6.56 -10.10 -24.78
CA GLU A 313 -5.20 -9.53 -24.96
C GLU A 313 -5.24 -7.99 -24.85
N TRP A 314 -6.29 -7.36 -25.40
CA TRP A 314 -6.52 -5.93 -25.35
C TRP A 314 -7.87 -5.61 -24.70
N PRO A 315 -7.90 -5.17 -23.43
CA PRO A 315 -9.15 -4.99 -22.67
C PRO A 315 -10.03 -3.85 -23.19
N LEU A 316 -9.46 -2.91 -23.97
CA LEU A 316 -10.18 -1.76 -24.53
C LEU A 316 -10.51 -1.94 -26.03
N GLY A 317 -10.36 -3.14 -26.57
CA GLY A 317 -10.43 -3.40 -28.02
C GLY A 317 -9.09 -3.19 -28.71
N GLN A 318 -9.06 -3.20 -30.05
CA GLN A 318 -7.81 -3.10 -30.82
C GLN A 318 -7.15 -1.71 -30.63
N PRO A 319 -5.86 -1.63 -30.24
CA PRO A 319 -5.13 -0.35 -30.18
C PRO A 319 -4.89 0.27 -31.56
N ASP A 320 -4.76 1.59 -31.60
CA ASP A 320 -4.41 2.33 -32.83
C ASP A 320 -2.94 2.11 -33.22
N VAL A 321 -2.07 2.00 -32.21
CA VAL A 321 -0.66 1.66 -32.38
C VAL A 321 -0.29 0.57 -31.38
N ILE A 322 0.35 -0.49 -31.86
CA ILE A 322 0.96 -1.53 -31.04
C ILE A 322 2.48 -1.41 -31.18
N VAL A 323 3.16 -1.23 -30.05
CA VAL A 323 4.62 -1.20 -29.99
C VAL A 323 5.10 -2.46 -29.30
N GLU A 324 5.96 -3.22 -29.98
CA GLU A 324 6.69 -4.33 -29.38
C GLU A 324 7.95 -3.79 -28.69
N ILE A 325 8.06 -3.99 -27.39
CA ILE A 325 9.28 -3.61 -26.66
C ILE A 325 10.38 -4.59 -27.06
N PRO A 326 11.62 -4.12 -27.35
CA PRO A 326 12.73 -5.01 -27.64
C PRO A 326 12.88 -6.09 -26.55
N ALA A 327 12.86 -7.35 -26.98
CA ALA A 327 12.84 -8.49 -26.09
C ALA A 327 14.05 -8.51 -25.14
N PHE A 328 13.84 -9.08 -23.95
CA PHE A 328 14.89 -9.22 -22.94
C PHE A 328 14.87 -10.62 -22.33
N ASP A 329 16.05 -11.25 -22.27
CA ASP A 329 16.22 -12.56 -21.64
C ASP A 329 16.49 -12.37 -20.14
N VAL A 330 15.46 -12.64 -19.33
CA VAL A 330 15.56 -12.58 -17.88
C VAL A 330 16.27 -13.86 -17.39
N PRO A 331 17.38 -13.74 -16.65
CA PRO A 331 18.06 -14.89 -16.05
C PRO A 331 17.19 -15.55 -14.97
N GLU A 332 17.49 -16.82 -14.67
CA GLU A 332 16.78 -17.56 -13.63
C GLU A 332 16.98 -16.99 -12.22
N SER A 333 18.11 -16.32 -11.98
CA SER A 333 18.48 -15.73 -10.71
C SER A 333 19.40 -14.53 -10.91
N GLY A 334 19.59 -13.76 -9.85
CA GLY A 334 20.50 -12.61 -9.82
C GLY A 334 19.77 -11.28 -9.94
N TYR A 335 20.56 -10.24 -9.71
CA TYR A 335 20.17 -8.84 -9.80
C TYR A 335 20.17 -8.39 -11.28
N ILE A 336 19.18 -7.59 -11.65
CA ILE A 336 18.99 -7.10 -13.02
C ILE A 336 18.83 -5.59 -12.94
N ASP A 337 19.78 -4.84 -13.52
CA ASP A 337 19.64 -3.41 -13.69
C ASP A 337 18.40 -3.08 -14.53
N TYR A 338 17.83 -1.92 -14.29
CA TYR A 338 16.78 -1.37 -15.14
C TYR A 338 17.17 -1.42 -16.62
N GLN A 339 16.24 -1.91 -17.42
CA GLN A 339 16.43 -2.07 -18.85
C GLN A 339 15.70 -0.95 -19.58
N GLU A 340 16.49 -0.01 -20.10
CA GLU A 340 15.98 1.11 -20.86
C GLU A 340 15.90 0.74 -22.35
N ARG A 341 14.71 0.93 -22.96
CA ARG A 341 14.45 0.64 -24.37
C ARG A 341 13.72 1.79 -25.05
N SER A 342 13.98 1.99 -26.33
CA SER A 342 13.21 2.95 -27.13
C SER A 342 12.86 2.39 -28.51
N VAL A 343 11.74 2.85 -29.04
CA VAL A 343 11.24 2.52 -30.38
C VAL A 343 10.79 3.82 -31.03
N ASP A 344 11.30 4.12 -32.23
CA ASP A 344 10.91 5.29 -33.02
C ASP A 344 9.38 5.32 -33.18
N SER A 345 8.77 6.47 -32.87
CA SER A 345 7.32 6.59 -32.80
C SER A 345 6.64 6.48 -34.17
N LYS A 346 7.37 6.82 -35.24
CA LYS A 346 6.89 6.99 -36.61
C LYS A 346 5.67 7.92 -36.77
N LEU A 347 5.33 8.69 -35.73
CA LEU A 347 4.22 9.65 -35.78
C LEU A 347 4.60 10.80 -36.73
N THR A 348 3.80 11.01 -37.77
CA THR A 348 4.00 12.12 -38.72
C THR A 348 3.32 13.42 -38.29
N GLU A 349 2.41 13.33 -37.33
CA GLU A 349 1.68 14.44 -36.71
C GLU A 349 1.49 14.18 -35.21
N GLY A 350 1.22 15.23 -34.44
CA GLY A 350 0.95 15.09 -33.02
C GLY A 350 -0.39 14.38 -32.76
N LYS A 351 -0.44 13.53 -31.74
CA LYS A 351 -1.62 12.73 -31.37
C LYS A 351 -2.02 12.97 -29.92
N TRP A 352 -3.30 12.80 -29.64
CA TRP A 352 -3.86 12.89 -28.29
C TRP A 352 -4.19 11.51 -27.77
N LEU A 353 -3.42 11.05 -26.78
CA LEU A 353 -3.57 9.75 -26.14
C LEU A 353 -4.78 9.77 -25.20
N LYS A 354 -5.64 8.75 -25.33
CA LYS A 354 -6.81 8.51 -24.45
C LYS A 354 -6.63 7.33 -23.49
N ALA A 355 -5.79 6.37 -23.86
CA ALA A 355 -5.46 5.24 -23.01
C ALA A 355 -4.17 4.55 -23.46
N THR A 356 -3.54 3.87 -22.51
CA THR A 356 -2.44 2.92 -22.75
C THR A 356 -2.81 1.57 -22.14
N ALA A 357 -2.62 0.48 -22.88
CA ALA A 357 -2.80 -0.88 -22.37
C ALA A 357 -1.56 -1.73 -22.64
N TRP A 358 -1.35 -2.74 -21.81
CA TRP A 358 -0.16 -3.60 -21.85
C TRP A 358 -0.58 -5.04 -22.13
N ALA A 359 0.22 -5.77 -22.91
CA ALA A 359 -0.07 -7.16 -23.27
C ALA A 359 1.22 -7.99 -23.38
N GLY A 360 1.09 -9.30 -23.17
CA GLY A 360 2.19 -10.25 -23.39
C GLY A 360 3.37 -10.13 -22.42
N SER A 361 3.23 -9.40 -21.31
CA SER A 361 4.27 -9.29 -20.30
C SER A 361 4.51 -10.63 -19.62
N SER A 362 5.78 -11.00 -19.48
CA SER A 362 6.15 -12.19 -18.71
C SER A 362 5.94 -11.97 -17.21
N PRO A 363 5.80 -13.05 -16.41
CA PRO A 363 5.77 -12.96 -14.94
C PRO A 363 7.05 -12.38 -14.30
N ALA A 364 8.09 -12.08 -15.08
CA ALA A 364 9.31 -11.46 -14.59
C ALA A 364 9.28 -9.93 -14.64
N VAL A 365 8.35 -9.31 -15.38
CA VAL A 365 8.18 -7.85 -15.40
C VAL A 365 7.58 -7.42 -14.06
N HIS A 366 8.38 -6.74 -13.25
CA HIS A 366 7.94 -6.21 -11.96
C HIS A 366 7.34 -4.81 -12.10
N HIS A 367 7.84 -3.99 -13.02
CA HIS A 367 7.09 -2.88 -13.57
C HIS A 367 7.67 -2.45 -14.93
N ALA A 368 6.87 -1.75 -15.71
CA ALA A 368 7.25 -1.15 -16.97
C ALA A 368 6.66 0.25 -17.04
N LEU A 369 7.48 1.27 -17.23
CA LEU A 369 7.03 2.64 -17.36
C LEU A 369 7.20 3.08 -18.82
N ALA A 370 6.26 3.86 -19.36
CA ALA A 370 6.29 4.35 -20.73
C ALA A 370 6.31 5.88 -20.80
N GLY A 371 7.12 6.41 -21.71
CA GLY A 371 7.19 7.83 -22.01
C GLY A 371 7.42 8.11 -23.49
N TRP A 372 7.33 9.37 -23.87
CA TRP A 372 7.80 9.87 -25.15
C TRP A 372 8.99 10.80 -24.96
N ILE A 373 9.99 10.66 -25.83
CA ILE A 373 11.19 11.50 -25.89
C ILE A 373 11.42 12.03 -27.31
N PRO A 374 11.89 13.28 -27.47
CA PRO A 374 12.17 13.87 -28.77
C PRO A 374 13.39 13.22 -29.43
N ASP A 375 14.41 12.89 -28.63
CA ASP A 375 15.68 12.34 -29.10
C ASP A 375 16.14 11.23 -28.16
N VAL A 376 16.64 10.14 -28.73
CA VAL A 376 17.29 9.06 -27.98
C VAL A 376 18.76 9.43 -27.80
N ARG A 377 19.24 9.42 -26.55
CA ARG A 377 20.66 9.67 -26.27
C ARG A 377 21.56 8.62 -26.93
N ALA A 378 22.76 9.03 -27.34
CA ALA A 378 23.69 8.16 -28.05
C ALA A 378 24.19 6.96 -27.21
N ASP A 379 24.20 7.10 -25.88
CA ASP A 379 24.51 6.03 -24.93
C ASP A 379 23.32 5.09 -24.67
N GLY A 380 22.13 5.41 -25.19
CA GLY A 380 20.90 4.67 -24.97
C GLY A 380 20.41 4.70 -23.52
N LYS A 381 20.99 5.57 -22.68
CA LYS A 381 20.72 5.66 -21.25
C LYS A 381 20.05 6.97 -20.86
N GLY A 382 19.32 6.97 -19.76
CA GLY A 382 18.80 8.16 -19.11
C GLY A 382 17.53 8.63 -19.78
N PHE A 383 16.40 8.11 -19.31
CA PHE A 383 15.13 8.63 -19.73
C PHE A 383 14.82 9.95 -19.04
N SER A 384 14.87 11.03 -19.80
CA SER A 384 14.20 12.29 -19.47
C SER A 384 12.95 12.38 -20.33
N TRP A 385 11.80 11.96 -19.80
CA TRP A 385 10.56 11.91 -20.58
C TRP A 385 9.88 13.27 -20.61
N ASN A 386 9.60 13.76 -21.82
CA ASN A 386 8.79 14.96 -22.01
C ASN A 386 7.30 14.67 -21.87
N THR A 387 6.88 13.41 -21.92
CA THR A 387 5.47 13.04 -21.77
C THR A 387 5.41 11.64 -21.19
N SER A 388 4.76 11.47 -20.04
CA SER A 388 4.44 10.15 -19.51
C SER A 388 3.26 9.56 -20.28
N LEU A 389 3.38 8.30 -20.68
CA LEU A 389 2.36 7.56 -21.41
C LEU A 389 1.70 6.48 -20.55
N GLY A 390 1.96 6.47 -19.24
CA GLY A 390 1.46 5.48 -18.31
C GLY A 390 2.51 4.43 -17.94
N GLY A 391 2.05 3.42 -17.19
CA GLY A 391 2.90 2.41 -16.62
C GLY A 391 2.12 1.15 -16.27
N TYR A 392 2.85 0.06 -16.14
CA TYR A 392 2.38 -1.25 -15.78
C TYR A 392 3.13 -1.74 -14.55
N GLY A 393 2.39 -2.31 -13.61
CA GLY A 393 2.91 -3.20 -12.56
C GLY A 393 2.05 -4.47 -12.53
N PRO A 394 2.45 -5.52 -11.80
CA PRO A 394 1.63 -6.69 -11.57
C PRO A 394 0.24 -6.29 -11.08
N GLY A 395 -0.79 -6.73 -11.78
CA GLY A 395 -2.16 -6.33 -11.49
C GLY A 395 -2.65 -5.07 -12.18
N GLY A 396 -1.77 -4.34 -12.85
CA GLY A 396 -2.04 -3.05 -13.48
C GLY A 396 -3.08 -3.16 -14.58
N GLU A 397 -4.05 -2.27 -14.54
CA GLU A 397 -5.07 -2.11 -15.57
C GLU A 397 -4.55 -1.18 -16.68
N ALA A 398 -5.37 -0.95 -17.71
CA ALA A 398 -5.06 0.07 -18.70
C ALA A 398 -4.97 1.46 -18.01
N ASN A 399 -3.97 2.25 -18.40
CA ASN A 399 -3.88 3.64 -17.96
C ASN A 399 -4.90 4.46 -18.76
N LEU A 400 -6.01 4.82 -18.13
CA LEU A 400 -7.10 5.59 -18.74
C LEU A 400 -6.88 7.10 -18.57
N THR A 401 -7.46 7.92 -19.45
CA THR A 401 -7.69 9.34 -19.19
C THR A 401 -9.18 9.60 -18.91
N PRO A 402 -9.55 10.70 -18.22
CA PRO A 402 -10.95 11.11 -18.12
C PRO A 402 -11.58 11.35 -19.49
N ALA A 403 -12.92 11.29 -19.55
CA ALA A 403 -13.67 11.63 -20.76
C ALA A 403 -13.28 13.03 -21.27
N ASP A 404 -13.17 13.16 -22.60
CA ASP A 404 -12.81 14.41 -23.29
C ASP A 404 -11.53 15.09 -22.75
N THR A 405 -10.59 14.26 -22.27
CA THR A 405 -9.30 14.69 -21.74
C THR A 405 -8.21 13.78 -22.32
N GLY A 406 -7.08 14.35 -22.75
CA GLY A 406 -5.99 13.55 -23.33
C GLY A 406 -4.59 14.04 -23.01
N ILE A 407 -3.61 13.18 -23.28
CA ILE A 407 -2.18 13.49 -23.14
C ILE A 407 -1.60 13.73 -24.55
N PHE A 408 -0.88 14.83 -24.75
CA PHE A 408 -0.35 15.18 -26.07
C PHE A 408 1.00 14.51 -26.34
N ILE A 409 1.08 13.76 -27.44
CA ILE A 409 2.32 13.18 -27.97
C ILE A 409 2.70 13.95 -29.25
N PRO A 410 3.89 14.58 -29.32
CA PRO A 410 4.35 15.24 -30.54
C PRO A 410 4.63 14.29 -31.71
N ALA A 411 4.74 14.85 -32.93
CA ALA A 411 5.24 14.12 -34.09
C ALA A 411 6.73 13.76 -33.92
N GLY A 412 7.16 12.65 -34.52
CA GLY A 412 8.52 12.15 -34.43
C GLY A 412 8.87 11.64 -33.02
N GLY A 413 10.16 11.66 -32.69
CA GLY A 413 10.67 11.13 -31.43
C GLY A 413 10.50 9.62 -31.29
N SER A 414 10.61 9.14 -30.05
CA SER A 414 10.55 7.72 -29.72
C SER A 414 9.63 7.46 -28.53
N TYR A 415 8.92 6.33 -28.58
CA TYR A 415 8.38 5.69 -27.39
C TYR A 415 9.55 5.11 -26.59
N ALA A 416 9.61 5.45 -25.31
CA ALA A 416 10.66 5.07 -24.37
C ALA A 416 10.07 4.23 -23.25
N TYR A 417 10.80 3.19 -22.83
CA TYR A 417 10.34 2.20 -21.87
C TYR A 417 11.43 1.93 -20.84
N GLN A 418 11.10 2.17 -19.57
CA GLN A 418 11.92 1.75 -18.44
C GLN A 418 11.35 0.43 -17.91
N MET A 419 12.08 -0.67 -18.11
CA MET A 419 11.65 -2.01 -17.75
C MET A 419 12.41 -2.51 -16.52
N HIS A 420 11.69 -2.85 -15.46
CA HIS A 420 12.26 -3.44 -14.26
C HIS A 420 11.85 -4.91 -14.16
N TYR A 421 12.85 -5.80 -14.13
CA TYR A 421 12.66 -7.24 -14.08
C TYR A 421 13.11 -7.81 -12.75
N THR A 422 12.37 -8.78 -12.24
CA THR A 422 12.78 -9.61 -11.10
C THR A 422 12.93 -11.06 -11.54
N SER A 423 14.08 -11.65 -11.25
CA SER A 423 14.34 -13.07 -11.54
C SER A 423 13.43 -13.96 -10.67
N ASN A 424 12.79 -14.96 -11.29
CA ASN A 424 11.74 -15.77 -10.65
C ASN A 424 12.06 -17.27 -10.59
N GLY A 425 13.35 -17.63 -10.67
CA GLY A 425 13.81 -19.02 -10.65
C GLY A 425 13.71 -19.75 -11.99
N LYS A 426 13.25 -19.07 -13.05
CA LYS A 426 13.19 -19.62 -14.41
C LYS A 426 13.74 -18.61 -15.40
N ARG A 427 14.57 -19.08 -16.34
CA ARG A 427 14.94 -18.27 -17.50
C ARG A 427 13.70 -18.05 -18.36
N ILE A 428 13.40 -16.79 -18.67
CA ILE A 428 12.25 -16.42 -19.49
C ILE A 428 12.61 -15.25 -20.41
N THR A 429 12.10 -15.27 -21.64
CA THR A 429 12.24 -14.15 -22.57
C THR A 429 11.00 -13.29 -22.48
N ASP A 430 11.16 -12.03 -22.07
CA ASP A 430 10.08 -11.06 -22.08
C ASP A 430 9.87 -10.48 -23.48
N LYS A 431 8.60 -10.34 -23.88
CA LYS A 431 8.17 -9.76 -25.16
C LYS A 431 6.97 -8.85 -24.95
N THR A 432 7.03 -8.02 -23.92
CA THR A 432 5.95 -7.09 -23.58
C THR A 432 5.60 -6.19 -24.77
N LYS A 433 4.30 -5.98 -24.97
CA LYS A 433 3.73 -5.07 -25.96
C LYS A 433 2.95 -3.96 -25.28
N VAL A 434 2.91 -2.80 -25.93
CA VAL A 434 2.15 -1.63 -25.47
C VAL A 434 1.21 -1.19 -26.58
N GLY A 435 -0.07 -1.08 -26.23
CA GLY A 435 -1.13 -0.57 -27.09
C GLY A 435 -1.46 0.87 -26.72
N TYR A 436 -1.31 1.79 -27.66
CA TYR A 436 -1.70 3.18 -27.52
C TYR A 436 -3.02 3.43 -28.26
N TYR A 437 -3.93 4.12 -27.58
CA TYR A 437 -5.23 4.48 -28.11
C TYR A 437 -5.32 6.00 -28.21
N PHE A 438 -5.74 6.52 -29.37
CA PHE A 438 -5.76 7.94 -29.67
C PHE A 438 -7.20 8.46 -29.88
N TYR A 439 -7.37 9.76 -29.70
CA TYR A 439 -8.56 10.46 -30.17
C TYR A 439 -8.43 10.81 -31.66
N ASP A 440 -9.55 10.70 -32.40
CA ASP A 440 -9.63 11.15 -33.79
C ASP A 440 -9.58 12.68 -33.93
N LYS A 441 -10.10 13.39 -32.93
CA LYS A 441 -10.11 14.85 -32.81
C LYS A 441 -9.49 15.24 -31.49
N ALA A 442 -8.85 16.42 -31.44
CA ALA A 442 -8.32 16.92 -30.18
C ALA A 442 -9.44 16.99 -29.12
N PRO A 443 -9.20 16.47 -27.89
CA PRO A 443 -10.13 16.63 -26.78
C PRO A 443 -10.20 18.10 -26.35
N THR A 444 -11.21 18.45 -25.55
CA THR A 444 -11.29 19.79 -24.96
C THR A 444 -10.18 20.01 -23.94
N HIS A 445 -9.89 18.99 -23.12
CA HIS A 445 -9.01 19.11 -21.96
C HIS A 445 -7.68 18.36 -22.12
N MET A 446 -6.66 18.84 -21.41
CA MET A 446 -5.37 18.17 -21.27
C MET A 446 -5.28 17.49 -19.91
N LEU A 447 -4.71 16.28 -19.88
CA LEU A 447 -4.30 15.64 -18.63
C LEU A 447 -2.82 15.93 -18.38
N ARG A 448 -2.51 16.34 -17.16
CA ARG A 448 -1.17 16.61 -16.65
C ARG A 448 -0.79 15.62 -15.56
N GLN A 449 0.49 15.62 -15.22
CA GLN A 449 1.03 14.82 -14.12
C GLN A 449 1.90 15.67 -13.20
N THR A 450 1.87 15.35 -11.91
CA THR A 450 2.78 15.84 -10.89
C THR A 450 3.06 14.73 -9.87
N SER A 451 3.91 14.99 -8.88
CA SER A 451 4.17 14.08 -7.77
C SER A 451 4.39 14.83 -6.47
N ILE A 452 4.22 14.12 -5.36
CA ILE A 452 4.85 14.46 -4.09
C ILE A 452 6.10 13.58 -3.97
N THR A 453 7.24 14.18 -3.68
CA THR A 453 8.52 13.48 -3.64
C THR A 453 9.38 14.01 -2.52
N ASP A 454 10.00 13.13 -1.73
CA ASP A 454 11.05 13.50 -0.78
C ASP A 454 12.41 13.08 -1.33
N PHE A 455 13.20 14.05 -1.77
CA PHE A 455 14.56 13.83 -2.27
C PHE A 455 15.61 13.74 -1.15
N SER A 456 15.24 14.15 0.06
CA SER A 456 16.08 14.26 1.24
C SER A 456 16.02 13.00 2.13
N LEU A 457 15.07 12.10 1.83
CA LEU A 457 14.83 10.80 2.43
C LEU A 457 16.10 10.11 2.93
N GLU A 458 16.12 9.80 4.23
CA GLU A 458 17.13 8.95 4.84
C GLU A 458 16.53 8.08 5.94
N ILE A 459 16.56 6.77 5.74
CA ILE A 459 16.08 5.77 6.69
C ILE A 459 17.29 5.15 7.41
N PRO A 460 17.44 5.31 8.73
CA PRO A 460 18.57 4.75 9.47
C PRO A 460 18.63 3.21 9.42
N ALA A 461 19.83 2.66 9.50
CA ALA A 461 20.05 1.21 9.63
C ALA A 461 19.27 0.63 10.82
N GLY A 462 18.55 -0.46 10.59
CA GLY A 462 17.80 -1.17 11.62
C GLY A 462 16.54 -0.47 12.14
N ALA A 463 16.21 0.74 11.65
CA ALA A 463 15.04 1.49 12.10
C ALA A 463 13.74 0.79 11.71
N ALA A 464 12.88 0.53 12.71
CA ALA A 464 11.52 0.07 12.48
C ALA A 464 10.58 1.29 12.44
N ARG A 465 9.61 1.29 11.52
CA ARG A 465 8.56 2.32 11.43
C ARG A 465 9.10 3.75 11.39
N HIS A 466 10.11 4.00 10.55
CA HIS A 466 10.65 5.32 10.26
C HIS A 466 9.63 6.13 9.45
N HIS A 467 9.30 7.33 9.90
CA HIS A 467 8.30 8.20 9.27
C HIS A 467 8.98 9.24 8.39
N GLU A 468 8.43 9.46 7.21
CA GLU A 468 8.84 10.51 6.27
C GLU A 468 7.59 11.16 5.68
N THR A 469 7.71 12.44 5.31
CA THR A 469 6.61 13.22 4.76
C THR A 469 7.12 14.10 3.63
N ALA A 470 6.24 14.43 2.70
CA ALA A 470 6.46 15.49 1.73
C ALA A 470 5.10 16.03 1.29
N TYR A 471 5.09 17.18 0.62
CA TYR A 471 3.85 17.76 0.13
C TYR A 471 4.00 18.55 -1.16
N VAL A 472 2.85 18.92 -1.74
CA VAL A 472 2.76 19.89 -2.84
C VAL A 472 1.54 20.79 -2.66
N ILE A 473 1.68 22.07 -2.99
CA ILE A 473 0.61 23.09 -2.96
C ILE A 473 0.18 23.40 -4.40
N PHE A 474 -1.12 23.34 -4.66
CA PHE A 474 -1.68 23.63 -5.98
C PHE A 474 -1.80 25.15 -6.21
N PRO A 475 -1.13 25.72 -7.25
CA PRO A 475 -1.10 27.17 -7.47
C PRO A 475 -2.35 27.73 -8.17
N GLY A 476 -3.25 26.86 -8.63
CA GLY A 476 -4.52 27.21 -9.25
C GLY A 476 -5.57 26.15 -8.98
N ASP A 477 -6.83 26.48 -9.27
CA ASP A 477 -7.93 25.52 -9.14
C ASP A 477 -7.70 24.34 -10.09
N ALA A 478 -7.76 23.13 -9.55
CA ALA A 478 -7.46 21.90 -10.24
C ALA A 478 -8.49 20.81 -9.95
N GLU A 479 -8.44 19.76 -10.75
CA GLU A 479 -9.17 18.53 -10.54
C GLU A 479 -8.19 17.35 -10.69
N ILE A 480 -8.12 16.49 -9.68
CA ILE A 480 -7.26 15.29 -9.70
C ILE A 480 -8.09 14.09 -10.14
N PHE A 481 -7.60 13.39 -11.16
CA PHE A 481 -8.21 12.17 -11.68
C PHE A 481 -7.81 10.97 -10.83
N GLY A 482 -6.52 10.79 -10.61
CA GLY A 482 -6.02 9.64 -9.90
C GLY A 482 -4.69 9.89 -9.20
N THR A 483 -4.42 9.05 -8.21
CA THR A 483 -3.20 9.08 -7.43
C THR A 483 -2.61 7.68 -7.28
N GLN A 484 -1.28 7.58 -7.23
CA GLN A 484 -0.56 6.33 -7.05
C GLN A 484 0.64 6.54 -6.12
N PRO A 485 0.55 6.09 -4.85
CA PRO A 485 1.71 5.98 -3.99
C PRO A 485 2.72 4.96 -4.55
N HIS A 486 3.99 5.30 -4.48
CA HIS A 486 5.11 4.46 -4.86
C HIS A 486 6.26 4.60 -3.85
N CYS A 487 6.82 3.46 -3.50
CA CYS A 487 7.96 3.21 -2.62
C CYS A 487 8.41 1.76 -2.82
N HIS A 488 9.62 1.41 -2.36
CA HIS A 488 10.22 0.10 -2.55
C HIS A 488 9.98 -0.85 -1.36
N SER A 489 10.90 -1.80 -1.15
CA SER A 489 10.73 -2.97 -0.30
C SER A 489 10.66 -2.68 1.20
N ARG A 490 11.03 -1.48 1.65
CA ARG A 490 10.96 -1.08 3.07
C ARG A 490 9.67 -0.37 3.40
N CYS A 491 8.92 0.07 2.40
CA CYS A 491 7.65 0.74 2.62
C CYS A 491 6.64 -0.16 3.31
N TYR A 492 6.11 0.32 4.42
CA TYR A 492 5.17 -0.40 5.26
C TYR A 492 3.74 0.11 5.12
N SER A 493 3.54 1.42 5.12
CA SER A 493 2.24 2.05 4.97
C SER A 493 2.38 3.43 4.36
N THR A 494 1.34 3.90 3.68
CA THR A 494 1.29 5.24 3.09
C THR A 494 -0.05 5.89 3.45
N LYS A 495 -0.08 7.21 3.49
CA LYS A 495 -1.29 8.01 3.65
C LYS A 495 -1.18 9.29 2.82
N LEU A 496 -2.29 9.65 2.17
CA LEU A 496 -2.43 10.89 1.42
C LEU A 496 -3.55 11.72 2.05
N THR A 497 -3.20 12.93 2.47
CA THR A 497 -4.12 13.90 3.10
C THR A 497 -4.17 15.16 2.25
N ILE A 498 -5.35 15.76 2.11
CA ILE A 498 -5.50 17.12 1.56
C ILE A 498 -5.84 18.10 2.68
N LYS A 499 -5.14 19.23 2.68
CA LYS A 499 -5.46 20.40 3.50
C LYS A 499 -5.95 21.52 2.59
N TYR A 500 -7.17 21.97 2.82
CA TYR A 500 -7.81 23.04 2.04
C TYR A 500 -7.39 24.42 2.56
N PRO A 501 -7.52 25.49 1.73
CA PRO A 501 -7.18 26.86 2.14
C PRO A 501 -7.98 27.40 3.34
N ASP A 502 -9.15 26.81 3.61
CA ASP A 502 -10.01 27.14 4.75
C ASP A 502 -9.57 26.45 6.06
N GLY A 503 -8.51 25.63 6.01
CA GLY A 503 -7.97 24.88 7.14
C GLY A 503 -8.62 23.51 7.35
N ARG A 504 -9.62 23.12 6.55
CA ARG A 504 -10.18 21.76 6.59
C ARG A 504 -9.15 20.75 6.10
N GLU A 505 -9.10 19.58 6.74
CA GLU A 505 -8.24 18.47 6.35
C GLU A 505 -9.07 17.21 6.10
N GLU A 506 -8.64 16.40 5.12
CA GLU A 506 -9.33 15.18 4.71
C GLU A 506 -8.31 14.11 4.27
N VAL A 507 -8.42 12.90 4.82
CA VAL A 507 -7.63 11.76 4.36
C VAL A 507 -8.27 11.20 3.09
N LEU A 508 -7.53 11.23 1.99
CA LEU A 508 -8.00 10.81 0.67
C LEU A 508 -7.71 9.34 0.40
N LEU A 509 -6.53 8.88 0.82
CA LEU A 509 -6.10 7.49 0.69
C LEU A 509 -5.31 7.12 1.95
N ASN A 510 -5.61 5.95 2.49
CA ASN A 510 -4.79 5.32 3.51
C ASN A 510 -4.50 3.89 3.06
N GLN A 511 -3.22 3.50 3.06
CA GLN A 511 -2.80 2.13 2.83
C GLN A 511 -2.22 1.57 4.14
N PRO A 512 -3.04 0.89 4.98
CA PRO A 512 -2.59 0.37 6.28
C PRO A 512 -1.40 -0.59 6.17
N ARG A 513 -1.28 -1.24 5.01
CA ARG A 513 -0.14 -2.04 4.59
C ARG A 513 0.10 -1.78 3.11
N TYR A 514 1.24 -1.21 2.78
CA TYR A 514 1.73 -1.11 1.41
C TYR A 514 2.37 -2.44 0.99
N ASP A 515 2.27 -2.77 -0.30
CA ASP A 515 2.86 -3.95 -0.88
C ASP A 515 3.51 -3.58 -2.21
N PHE A 516 4.84 -3.55 -2.25
CA PHE A 516 5.61 -3.19 -3.45
C PHE A 516 5.31 -4.08 -4.66
N GLY A 517 4.81 -5.31 -4.41
CA GLY A 517 4.31 -6.22 -5.44
C GLY A 517 3.09 -5.70 -6.20
N TRP A 518 2.35 -4.75 -5.64
CA TRP A 518 1.07 -4.26 -6.15
C TRP A 518 1.02 -2.73 -6.17
N GLN A 519 1.47 -2.15 -7.28
CA GLN A 519 1.50 -0.71 -7.48
C GLN A 519 0.31 -0.30 -8.34
N ARG A 520 -0.71 0.26 -7.70
CA ARG A 520 -1.98 0.62 -8.34
C ARG A 520 -2.24 2.10 -8.24
N GLU A 521 -2.91 2.60 -9.25
CA GLU A 521 -3.50 3.93 -9.20
C GLU A 521 -4.95 3.87 -8.73
N TYR A 522 -5.33 4.84 -7.92
CA TYR A 522 -6.66 5.02 -7.37
C TYR A 522 -7.35 6.19 -8.08
N HIS A 523 -8.50 5.94 -8.71
CA HIS A 523 -9.21 6.94 -9.50
C HIS A 523 -10.37 7.52 -8.71
N PHE A 524 -10.36 8.84 -8.48
CA PHE A 524 -11.42 9.53 -7.75
C PHE A 524 -12.72 9.56 -8.55
N GLU A 525 -13.86 9.38 -7.87
CA GLU A 525 -15.19 9.50 -8.47
C GLU A 525 -16.14 10.34 -7.58
N PRO A 526 -16.58 11.53 -8.03
CA PRO A 526 -16.06 12.28 -9.20
C PRO A 526 -14.58 12.69 -9.02
N MET A 527 -13.96 13.26 -10.06
CA MET A 527 -12.59 13.82 -9.93
C MET A 527 -12.50 14.77 -8.72
N LEU A 528 -11.44 14.61 -7.93
CA LEU A 528 -11.25 15.35 -6.69
C LEU A 528 -11.05 16.84 -7.00
N GLN A 529 -11.88 17.68 -6.38
CA GLN A 529 -11.83 19.13 -6.55
C GLN A 529 -10.74 19.72 -5.64
N VAL A 530 -9.79 20.44 -6.24
CA VAL A 530 -8.64 21.00 -5.53
C VAL A 530 -8.61 22.52 -5.74
N PRO A 531 -9.18 23.31 -4.82
CA PRO A 531 -9.07 24.76 -4.87
C PRO A 531 -7.61 25.22 -4.84
N LYS A 532 -7.33 26.37 -5.45
CA LYS A 532 -6.03 27.04 -5.34
C LYS A 532 -5.59 27.17 -3.88
N GLY A 533 -4.36 26.78 -3.58
CA GLY A 533 -3.77 26.83 -2.25
C GLY A 533 -4.00 25.56 -1.43
N SER A 534 -4.77 24.58 -1.93
CA SER A 534 -4.82 23.25 -1.31
C SER A 534 -3.45 22.60 -1.31
N MET A 535 -3.10 21.98 -0.18
CA MET A 535 -1.86 21.24 0.05
C MET A 535 -2.17 19.74 0.08
N MET A 536 -1.49 18.97 -0.76
CA MET A 536 -1.53 17.51 -0.75
C MET A 536 -0.30 17.00 -0.01
N ILE A 537 -0.51 16.23 1.06
CA ILE A 537 0.53 15.76 1.99
C ILE A 537 0.59 14.24 1.89
N ALA A 538 1.78 13.70 1.62
CA ALA A 538 2.04 12.27 1.58
C ALA A 538 2.89 11.86 2.78
N GLU A 539 2.36 10.97 3.62
CA GLU A 539 3.04 10.42 4.78
C GLU A 539 3.38 8.95 4.53
N TYR A 540 4.65 8.60 4.68
CA TYR A 540 5.15 7.25 4.45
C TYR A 540 5.79 6.71 5.71
N VAL A 541 5.60 5.41 5.93
CA VAL A 541 6.26 4.67 7.01
C VAL A 541 7.11 3.58 6.39
N PHE A 542 8.40 3.60 6.68
CA PHE A 542 9.37 2.61 6.24
C PHE A 542 9.82 1.70 7.39
N ASP A 543 10.18 0.45 7.09
CA ASP A 543 10.76 -0.48 8.05
C ASP A 543 12.06 -1.07 7.49
N ASN A 544 13.17 -0.51 7.97
CA ASN A 544 14.54 -0.95 7.70
C ASN A 544 15.06 -1.92 8.78
N SER A 545 14.19 -2.52 9.58
CA SER A 545 14.58 -3.52 10.58
C SER A 545 14.64 -4.93 9.99
N THR A 546 15.18 -5.87 10.76
CA THR A 546 15.18 -7.32 10.45
C THR A 546 13.78 -7.95 10.52
N SER A 547 12.77 -7.22 11.04
CA SER A 547 11.39 -7.70 11.10
C SER A 547 10.71 -7.63 9.74
N ASN A 548 11.09 -6.68 8.89
CA ASN A 548 10.54 -6.60 7.54
C ASN A 548 11.12 -7.72 6.66
N PRO A 549 10.32 -8.72 6.21
CA PRO A 549 10.81 -9.81 5.38
C PRO A 549 11.20 -9.38 3.97
N ALA A 550 10.73 -8.23 3.50
CA ALA A 550 11.06 -7.68 2.18
C ALA A 550 12.35 -6.83 2.21
N ASN A 551 12.88 -6.49 3.39
CA ASN A 551 14.08 -5.67 3.51
C ASN A 551 15.32 -6.43 2.96
N PRO A 552 15.98 -5.93 1.89
CA PRO A 552 17.12 -6.61 1.30
C PRO A 552 18.39 -6.54 2.16
N ASP A 553 18.56 -5.47 2.94
CA ASP A 553 19.69 -5.28 3.86
C ASP A 553 19.33 -4.26 4.96
N PRO A 554 19.16 -4.70 6.22
CA PRO A 554 18.85 -3.82 7.35
C PRO A 554 20.07 -3.14 7.98
N THR A 555 21.29 -3.43 7.53
CA THR A 555 22.53 -3.02 8.22
C THR A 555 23.08 -1.66 7.77
N HIS A 556 22.47 -1.05 6.76
CA HIS A 556 22.89 0.23 6.18
C HIS A 556 21.78 1.28 6.23
N ASN A 557 22.17 2.55 6.27
CA ASN A 557 21.25 3.66 6.00
C ASN A 557 20.80 3.59 4.53
N VAL A 558 19.58 4.03 4.28
CA VAL A 558 18.96 3.98 2.95
C VAL A 558 18.51 5.37 2.58
N THR A 559 18.86 5.83 1.38
CA THR A 559 18.49 7.15 0.87
C THR A 559 17.57 7.05 -0.34
N PHE A 560 17.09 8.19 -0.82
CA PHE A 560 16.38 8.27 -2.10
C PHE A 560 17.19 7.64 -3.24
N GLY A 561 16.55 6.80 -4.06
CA GLY A 561 17.15 6.23 -5.26
C GLY A 561 16.21 5.33 -6.06
N GLU A 562 16.61 4.97 -7.27
CA GLU A 562 15.77 4.24 -8.23
C GLU A 562 15.82 2.71 -8.05
N GLN A 563 16.83 2.21 -7.35
CA GLN A 563 17.00 0.77 -7.17
C GLN A 563 16.12 0.23 -6.04
N THR A 564 15.69 -1.02 -6.17
CA THR A 564 14.87 -1.70 -5.14
C THR A 564 15.58 -1.81 -3.78
N SER A 565 16.92 -1.74 -3.76
CA SER A 565 17.72 -1.69 -2.54
C SER A 565 17.77 -0.30 -1.88
N GLU A 566 17.51 0.75 -2.66
CA GLU A 566 17.31 2.14 -2.23
C GLU A 566 15.80 2.35 -1.91
N GLU A 567 15.37 3.57 -1.64
CA GLU A 567 13.96 3.87 -1.39
C GLU A 567 13.43 5.10 -2.13
N MET A 568 12.11 5.21 -2.18
CA MET A 568 11.41 6.39 -2.67
C MET A 568 10.22 6.73 -1.78
N LEU A 569 10.05 8.01 -1.46
CA LEU A 569 8.73 8.58 -1.18
C LEU A 569 8.30 9.26 -2.46
N PHE A 570 7.35 8.65 -3.18
CA PHE A 570 6.91 9.17 -4.47
C PHE A 570 5.41 8.91 -4.65
N THR A 571 4.57 9.95 -4.59
CA THR A 571 3.13 9.82 -4.88
C THR A 571 2.80 10.50 -6.20
N PHE A 572 2.46 9.75 -7.24
CA PHE A 572 2.01 10.29 -8.53
C PHE A 572 0.60 10.87 -8.40
N MET A 573 0.34 11.94 -9.16
CA MET A 573 -1.00 12.50 -9.34
C MET A 573 -1.22 12.89 -10.79
N ARG A 574 -2.32 12.44 -11.37
CA ARG A 574 -2.78 12.85 -12.71
C ARG A 574 -3.95 13.81 -12.56
N PHE A 575 -3.83 15.00 -13.15
CA PHE A 575 -4.74 16.11 -12.86
C PHE A 575 -4.89 17.06 -14.05
N ARG A 576 -5.78 18.04 -13.94
CA ARG A 576 -5.86 19.19 -14.85
C ARG A 576 -6.13 20.47 -14.06
N PHE A 577 -5.74 21.63 -14.58
CA PHE A 577 -6.25 22.90 -14.08
C PHE A 577 -7.65 23.16 -14.65
N LYS A 578 -8.55 23.76 -13.85
CA LYS A 578 -9.97 23.89 -14.23
C LYS A 578 -10.20 24.79 -15.44
N ASP A 579 -9.42 25.84 -15.59
CA ASP A 579 -9.52 26.76 -16.72
C ASP A 579 -8.64 26.34 -17.91
N GLU A 580 -7.96 25.20 -17.81
CA GLU A 580 -7.06 24.72 -18.85
C GLU A 580 -7.78 23.90 -19.92
N THR A 581 -7.42 24.20 -21.16
CA THR A 581 -7.85 23.46 -22.36
C THR A 581 -6.66 23.23 -23.27
N VAL A 582 -6.85 22.39 -24.29
CA VAL A 582 -5.81 22.19 -25.31
C VAL A 582 -5.43 23.49 -26.05
N ALA A 583 -6.33 24.48 -26.09
CA ALA A 583 -6.12 25.79 -26.70
C ALA A 583 -5.61 26.86 -25.71
N HIS A 584 -5.89 26.70 -24.42
CA HIS A 584 -5.48 27.61 -23.35
C HIS A 584 -4.73 26.85 -22.26
N ARG A 585 -3.41 26.75 -22.42
CA ARG A 585 -2.53 26.01 -21.50
C ARG A 585 -2.10 26.88 -20.33
N ARG A 586 -2.01 26.26 -19.14
CA ARG A 586 -1.51 26.85 -17.88
C ARG A 586 -0.08 26.37 -17.56
N ASP A 587 0.83 26.55 -18.51
CA ASP A 587 2.24 26.19 -18.31
C ASP A 587 2.93 27.07 -17.24
N ASP A 588 2.36 28.26 -16.97
CA ASP A 588 2.72 29.13 -15.84
C ASP A 588 2.47 28.43 -14.49
N LEU A 589 1.25 27.89 -14.30
CA LEU A 589 0.88 27.19 -13.07
C LEU A 589 1.66 25.89 -12.89
N MET A 590 1.96 25.18 -13.98
CA MET A 590 2.81 23.99 -13.89
C MET A 590 4.21 24.30 -13.35
N LYS A 591 4.80 25.42 -13.76
CA LYS A 591 6.11 25.83 -13.28
C LYS A 591 6.09 26.19 -11.78
N GLU A 592 5.03 26.86 -11.33
CA GLU A 592 4.81 27.14 -9.91
C GLU A 592 4.62 25.85 -9.10
N LEU A 593 3.81 24.91 -9.62
CA LEU A 593 3.58 23.60 -8.99
C LEU A 593 4.88 22.82 -8.84
N GLN A 594 5.71 22.76 -9.88
CA GLN A 594 7.03 22.10 -9.83
C GLN A 594 7.94 22.71 -8.76
N THR A 595 7.88 24.03 -8.57
CA THR A 595 8.64 24.69 -7.50
C THR A 595 8.13 24.24 -6.14
N SER A 596 6.80 24.11 -5.98
CA SER A 596 6.20 23.59 -4.75
C SER A 596 6.56 22.14 -4.47
N VAL A 597 6.71 21.28 -5.48
CA VAL A 597 7.14 19.89 -5.28
C VAL A 597 8.53 19.84 -4.66
N VAL A 598 9.48 20.60 -5.19
CA VAL A 598 10.85 20.62 -4.66
C VAL A 598 10.90 21.26 -3.28
N PHE A 599 10.10 22.31 -3.03
CA PHE A 599 10.03 22.93 -1.71
C PHE A 599 9.48 21.98 -0.66
N GLY A 600 8.32 21.37 -0.93
CA GLY A 600 7.67 20.43 -0.01
C GLY A 600 8.37 19.07 0.11
N ALA A 601 9.46 18.87 -0.64
CA ALA A 601 10.40 17.75 -0.45
C ALA A 601 11.41 17.99 0.68
N PHE A 602 11.54 19.23 1.16
CA PHE A 602 12.48 19.60 2.22
C PHE A 602 11.76 20.12 3.47
N ASP A 603 10.66 20.85 3.33
CA ASP A 603 9.87 21.34 4.46
C ASP A 603 9.12 20.18 5.14
N ASP A 604 9.82 19.50 6.06
CA ASP A 604 9.35 18.27 6.72
C ASP A 604 8.32 18.57 7.83
N ASP A 605 8.31 19.78 8.39
CA ASP A 605 7.38 20.18 9.46
C ASP A 605 6.15 20.96 8.95
N HIS A 606 6.10 21.22 7.64
CA HIS A 606 5.03 21.92 6.93
C HIS A 606 4.81 23.36 7.41
N ASN A 607 5.85 24.01 7.93
CA ASN A 607 5.76 25.38 8.45
C ASN A 607 5.85 26.46 7.36
N GLY A 608 6.18 26.08 6.12
CA GLY A 608 6.32 26.99 4.98
C GLY A 608 7.70 27.66 4.88
N GLU A 609 8.69 27.16 5.60
CA GLU A 609 10.08 27.61 5.62
C GLU A 609 11.05 26.42 5.58
N VAL A 610 12.04 26.46 4.68
CA VAL A 610 13.08 25.42 4.62
C VAL A 610 14.33 25.87 5.36
N THR A 611 14.70 25.12 6.39
CA THR A 611 15.91 25.34 7.19
C THR A 611 17.12 24.58 6.62
N PRO A 612 18.36 24.98 6.97
CA PRO A 612 19.54 24.20 6.59
C PRO A 612 19.57 22.76 7.14
N ALA A 613 18.82 22.47 8.20
CA ALA A 613 18.74 21.14 8.82
C ALA A 613 17.88 20.18 7.97
N GLU A 614 16.84 20.71 7.36
CA GLU A 614 15.90 20.02 6.45
C GLU A 614 16.50 19.69 5.08
N ILE A 615 17.53 20.42 4.65
CA ILE A 615 18.29 20.06 3.45
C ILE A 615 19.20 18.87 3.80
N ARG A 616 18.61 17.67 3.91
CA ARG A 616 19.27 16.41 4.26
C ARG A 616 19.91 15.76 3.02
N ASN A 617 20.95 14.97 3.29
CA ASN A 617 21.67 13.94 2.52
C ASN A 617 21.50 13.76 0.99
N ASP A 618 21.23 14.82 0.24
CA ASP A 618 21.21 14.81 -1.21
C ASP A 618 22.34 15.69 -1.80
N PRO A 619 23.36 15.08 -2.43
CA PRO A 619 24.44 15.81 -3.10
C PRO A 619 23.96 16.81 -4.17
N ARG A 620 22.78 16.58 -4.78
CA ARG A 620 22.19 17.48 -5.79
C ARG A 620 21.85 18.83 -5.18
N PHE A 621 21.48 18.86 -3.91
CA PHE A 621 20.98 20.05 -3.21
C PHE A 621 21.94 20.57 -2.14
N ALA A 622 23.05 19.88 -1.87
CA ALA A 622 24.12 20.38 -1.00
C ALA A 622 24.56 21.84 -1.29
N PRO A 623 24.63 22.32 -2.55
CA PRO A 623 24.93 23.72 -2.84
C PRO A 623 23.90 24.73 -2.31
N LEU A 624 22.63 24.34 -2.08
CA LEU A 624 21.59 25.24 -1.55
C LEU A 624 22.01 25.86 -0.22
N LYS A 625 22.68 25.08 0.65
CA LYS A 625 23.17 25.57 1.94
C LYS A 625 24.12 26.76 1.80
N GLY A 626 24.88 26.82 0.70
CA GLY A 626 25.78 27.92 0.38
C GLY A 626 25.08 29.18 -0.16
N TYR A 627 23.85 29.06 -0.68
CA TYR A 627 23.08 30.18 -1.22
C TYR A 627 22.13 30.81 -0.21
N LEU A 628 21.86 30.16 0.93
CA LEU A 628 20.96 30.65 1.98
C LEU A 628 21.20 32.13 2.30
N GLY A 629 22.44 32.51 2.65
CA GLY A 629 22.76 33.90 3.00
C GLY A 629 22.68 34.93 1.84
N MET A 630 22.51 34.49 0.59
CA MET A 630 22.33 35.36 -0.58
C MET A 630 20.86 35.61 -0.92
N VAL A 631 19.98 34.68 -0.56
CA VAL A 631 18.56 34.69 -0.94
C VAL A 631 17.61 34.82 0.24
N ASP A 632 18.07 34.58 1.47
CA ASP A 632 17.37 34.89 2.71
C ASP A 632 17.34 36.42 2.90
N THR A 633 16.30 37.04 2.31
CA THR A 633 16.12 38.48 2.27
C THR A 633 15.60 39.02 3.60
N ASN A 634 14.83 38.21 4.32
CA ASN A 634 14.23 38.58 5.59
C ASN A 634 15.17 38.32 6.80
N LYS A 635 16.26 37.56 6.59
CA LYS A 635 17.30 37.21 7.56
C LYS A 635 16.81 36.37 8.74
N ASN A 636 15.81 35.52 8.53
CA ASN A 636 15.28 34.62 9.55
C ASN A 636 16.07 33.29 9.66
N GLY A 637 16.99 33.02 8.74
CA GLY A 637 17.81 31.81 8.74
C GLY A 637 17.15 30.58 8.07
N SER A 638 16.01 30.77 7.42
CA SER A 638 15.28 29.78 6.62
C SER A 638 14.95 30.38 5.24
N LEU A 639 14.38 29.58 4.34
CA LEU A 639 13.91 30.07 3.04
C LEU A 639 12.40 29.89 2.94
N ASP A 640 11.68 30.99 2.73
CA ASP A 640 10.30 30.88 2.26
C ASP A 640 10.26 30.39 0.81
N MET A 641 9.07 30.04 0.30
CA MET A 641 8.90 29.54 -1.07
C MET A 641 9.49 30.46 -2.16
N LYS A 642 9.45 31.79 -1.97
CA LYS A 642 9.97 32.76 -2.96
C LYS A 642 11.50 32.80 -2.92
N GLU A 643 12.07 32.83 -1.72
CA GLU A 643 13.51 32.82 -1.50
C GLU A 643 14.12 31.50 -1.98
N PHE A 644 13.42 30.38 -1.72
CA PHE A 644 13.78 29.05 -2.23
C PHE A 644 13.76 29.00 -3.77
N ALA A 645 12.71 29.53 -4.41
CA ALA A 645 12.62 29.61 -5.87
C ALA A 645 13.79 30.43 -6.46
N ALA A 646 14.19 31.52 -5.80
CA ALA A 646 15.35 32.32 -6.20
C ALA A 646 16.66 31.53 -6.08
N ALA A 647 16.86 30.80 -4.98
CA ALA A 647 18.03 29.94 -4.78
C ALA A 647 18.14 28.84 -5.86
N MET A 648 17.02 28.19 -6.18
CA MET A 648 16.95 27.19 -7.25
C MET A 648 17.29 27.79 -8.62
N GLY A 649 16.80 29.01 -8.90
CA GLY A 649 17.13 29.75 -10.12
C GLY A 649 18.63 30.03 -10.24
N MET A 650 19.28 30.46 -9.16
CA MET A 650 20.73 30.69 -9.11
C MET A 650 21.51 29.39 -9.37
N MET A 651 21.12 28.29 -8.72
CA MET A 651 21.76 26.99 -8.92
C MET A 651 21.67 26.52 -10.37
N GLN A 652 20.50 26.68 -11.01
CA GLN A 652 20.30 26.28 -12.41
C GLN A 652 21.15 27.13 -13.38
N GLN A 653 21.34 28.41 -13.10
CA GLN A 653 22.21 29.29 -13.89
C GLN A 653 23.68 28.88 -13.78
N MET A 654 24.15 28.53 -12.57
CA MET A 654 25.53 28.12 -12.35
C MET A 654 25.86 26.72 -12.88
N ARG A 655 24.85 25.84 -13.02
CA ARG A 655 24.98 24.52 -13.66
C ARG A 655 25.06 24.56 -15.20
N ARG A 656 24.90 25.73 -15.84
CA ARG A 656 24.90 25.86 -17.32
C ARG A 656 26.15 26.60 -17.87
N PRO A 657 27.33 25.98 -17.98
CA PRO A 657 28.36 26.47 -18.89
C PRO A 657 28.17 25.82 -20.29
N GLY A 658 27.70 26.58 -21.29
CA GLY A 658 27.95 26.27 -22.71
C GLY A 658 26.88 25.57 -23.57
N ALA A 659 25.61 25.49 -23.18
CA ALA A 659 24.58 24.84 -24.03
C ALA A 659 24.07 25.77 -25.17
N ALA A 660 24.17 25.32 -26.42
CA ALA A 660 23.58 25.97 -27.59
C ALA A 660 22.03 25.96 -27.52
N PRO A 661 21.33 26.97 -28.08
CA PRO A 661 19.87 27.03 -28.00
C PRO A 661 19.21 25.89 -28.81
N ALA A 662 18.24 25.21 -28.18
CA ALA A 662 17.39 24.23 -28.85
C ALA A 662 16.60 24.89 -29.99
N ALA A 663 16.48 24.18 -31.12
CA ALA A 663 15.74 24.64 -32.29
C ALA A 663 14.28 24.97 -31.94
N ALA A 664 13.77 26.06 -32.51
CA ALA A 664 12.38 26.49 -32.28
C ALA A 664 11.39 25.47 -32.88
N PRO A 665 10.33 25.08 -32.15
CA PRO A 665 9.32 24.17 -32.69
C PRO A 665 8.51 24.82 -33.81
N ALA A 666 8.03 23.99 -34.74
CA ALA A 666 7.20 24.41 -35.87
C ALA A 666 5.91 25.14 -35.40
N ALA A 667 5.53 26.20 -36.11
CA ALA A 667 4.36 27.02 -35.78
C ALA A 667 3.06 26.20 -35.92
N GLY A 668 2.30 26.07 -34.83
CA GLY A 668 0.95 25.46 -34.82
C GLY A 668 0.84 24.10 -34.13
N ALA A 669 1.94 23.46 -33.72
CA ALA A 669 1.89 22.25 -32.90
C ALA A 669 1.89 22.61 -31.39
N PRO A 670 1.05 21.96 -30.55
CA PRO A 670 1.15 22.10 -29.10
C PRO A 670 2.57 21.73 -28.63
N LYS A 671 3.13 22.48 -27.69
CA LYS A 671 4.42 22.13 -27.10
C LYS A 671 4.24 20.90 -26.18
N PRO A 672 5.18 19.94 -26.15
CA PRO A 672 5.14 18.84 -25.20
C PRO A 672 5.09 19.36 -23.76
N ASP A 673 4.51 18.57 -22.86
CA ASP A 673 4.35 18.95 -21.46
C ASP A 673 5.70 18.98 -20.72
N LYS A 674 6.29 20.18 -20.60
CA LYS A 674 7.50 20.42 -19.79
C LYS A 674 7.32 20.07 -18.30
N GLY A 675 6.09 19.75 -17.87
CA GLY A 675 5.74 19.14 -16.59
C GLY A 675 6.52 17.86 -16.29
N ALA A 676 6.56 16.94 -17.26
CA ALA A 676 7.23 15.64 -17.13
C ALA A 676 8.77 15.76 -17.17
N ASP A 677 9.30 16.73 -17.92
CA ASP A 677 10.75 16.98 -18.05
C ASP A 677 11.43 17.28 -16.70
N ALA A 678 10.76 17.94 -15.75
CA ALA A 678 11.38 18.31 -14.47
C ALA A 678 11.34 17.18 -13.43
N MET A 679 10.27 16.36 -13.45
CA MET A 679 10.09 15.28 -12.49
C MET A 679 11.13 14.16 -12.67
N VAL A 680 11.57 13.95 -13.91
CA VAL A 680 12.52 12.87 -14.24
C VAL A 680 13.97 13.35 -14.27
N ASN A 681 14.24 14.60 -14.69
CA ASN A 681 15.58 15.18 -14.58
C ASN A 681 16.02 15.41 -13.13
N GLN A 682 15.07 15.54 -12.20
CA GLN A 682 15.38 15.61 -10.78
C GLN A 682 15.65 14.23 -10.20
N ALA A 683 14.92 13.18 -10.59
CA ALA A 683 15.08 11.82 -10.07
C ALA A 683 16.38 11.11 -10.52
N THR A 684 16.79 11.28 -11.78
CA THR A 684 17.81 10.41 -12.41
C THR A 684 19.28 10.72 -12.06
N GLY A 685 19.59 11.84 -11.40
CA GLY A 685 20.94 12.14 -10.89
C GLY A 685 22.10 12.10 -11.92
N GLN A 686 21.82 12.06 -13.22
CA GLN A 686 22.83 11.87 -14.27
C GLN A 686 22.95 13.12 -15.13
N HIS A 687 24.09 13.82 -14.96
CA HIS A 687 24.58 14.85 -15.87
C HIS A 687 25.39 14.23 -17.01
#